data_AF-A0A524RTW9-F1
#
_entry.id   AF-A0A524RTW9-F1
#
_cell.length_a   1.000
_cell.length_b   1.000
_cell.length_c   1.000
_cell.angle_alpha   90.00
_cell.angle_beta   90.00
_cell.angle_gamma   90.00
#
_symmetry.space_group_name_H-M   'P 1'
#
loop_
_entity.id
_entity.type
_entity.pdbx_description
1 polymer ?
#
loop_
_entity_poly.entity_id
_entity_poly.type
_entity_poly.pdbx_seq_one_letter_code
_entity_poly.pdbx_strand_id
1 'polypeptide(L)'
;MPPSNRRKQAPPPLGEARQSQVLQMYGPGAMVDLPDYAVLIGGLDFWNDRGCDPIHEPRLLRLAQQATGAARVELRTPPKEVDPLKNISGSIKALRFPEWSVVQKKIPDRQAFEVNCRARLLVHYNDGCIKNWKKYQDQDGEHQLVPVRFVMACPHGHLSDIRWRDFCFRQFDCKNTEHLYLLEAGTGNDFTQIFVQSESGVTRKLADALIPETRALGTCQGKTPWLGRDSRDSEQCRTDGKPTLSRLLVRSATNAYFSETISVISLPEEAGGLAKRVTELKDELEVIKAEAQIGMALKYNRQLKSAFEGIEPAALWQAIESQRQGPTGEVSQPKDEELRMLVGPMDGVSSCAEDSPFDATVWTRGDPPPWFQKAIKRVLLVRRLREVQALVGFTRFTARTSSLGGLPIDTTKSNARAPLANDLRWLPASENKGEGIFIEFDPATIKEWASSDAVMSRAAQFSKAFENEWLKSRGLDTEQFPFPGAPYILLHSLSHLLITEMALECGYGSSSIRERIYANSEIGYGILLLTSTSGSEGTLGGLVDAGKRIVPYLERAFERGQLCSNDPFCSEHDPNHEFDIRPTHGAACHGCELIAETSCEQRNEFLDRALVSRTVSVVDDADDPSFWSFINPEAH
;
A
#
# COMPACT_ATOMS: atom_id res chain seq x y z
N MET A 1 49.54 -26.80 -19.38
CA MET A 1 48.67 -26.18 -18.36
C MET A 1 47.40 -25.74 -19.07
N PRO A 2 46.20 -26.20 -18.67
CA PRO A 2 44.97 -25.76 -19.31
C PRO A 2 44.66 -24.30 -18.88
N PRO A 3 43.97 -23.53 -19.74
CA PRO A 3 43.66 -22.12 -19.47
C PRO A 3 42.71 -22.02 -18.28
N SER A 4 43.02 -21.12 -17.35
CA SER A 4 42.19 -20.83 -16.19
C SER A 4 40.91 -20.10 -16.64
N ASN A 5 39.84 -20.86 -16.86
CA ASN A 5 38.48 -20.33 -16.97
C ASN A 5 38.02 -19.78 -15.60
N ARG A 6 38.60 -18.66 -15.16
CA ARG A 6 37.97 -17.83 -14.12
C ARG A 6 36.75 -17.16 -14.74
N ARG A 7 35.60 -17.83 -14.67
CA ARG A 7 34.29 -17.18 -14.87
C ARG A 7 34.27 -15.93 -13.98
N LYS A 8 34.17 -14.74 -14.59
CA LYS A 8 34.00 -13.49 -13.84
C LYS A 8 32.74 -13.64 -12.98
N GLN A 9 32.91 -13.75 -11.67
CA GLN A 9 31.80 -13.67 -10.73
C GLN A 9 31.10 -12.32 -10.92
N ALA A 10 29.77 -12.32 -10.99
CA ALA A 10 29.02 -11.07 -11.00
C ALA A 10 29.36 -10.28 -9.72
N PRO A 11 29.47 -8.94 -9.79
CA PRO A 11 29.68 -8.15 -8.59
C PRO A 11 28.55 -8.47 -7.58
N PRO A 12 28.88 -8.54 -6.27
CA PRO A 12 27.88 -8.82 -5.25
C PRO A 12 26.76 -7.76 -5.31
N PRO A 13 25.52 -8.15 -4.97
CA PRO A 13 24.41 -7.20 -4.92
C PRO A 13 24.74 -6.05 -3.95
N LEU A 14 24.25 -4.85 -4.27
CA LEU A 14 24.44 -3.66 -3.42
C LEU A 14 23.64 -3.73 -2.11
N GLY A 15 22.61 -4.58 -2.08
CA GLY A 15 21.75 -4.84 -0.94
C GLY A 15 20.73 -5.92 -1.28
N GLU A 16 20.05 -6.42 -0.25
CA GLU A 16 19.03 -7.46 -0.34
C GLU A 16 17.75 -6.96 0.33
N ALA A 17 16.59 -7.34 -0.22
CA ALA A 17 15.28 -6.99 0.33
C ALA A 17 14.32 -8.18 0.15
N ARG A 18 13.37 -8.33 1.08
CA ARG A 18 12.30 -9.32 0.93
C ARG A 18 11.34 -8.88 -0.19
N GLN A 19 10.77 -9.82 -0.93
CA GLN A 19 9.82 -9.51 -2.02
C GLN A 19 8.63 -8.67 -1.53
N SER A 20 8.11 -8.95 -0.33
CA SER A 20 7.05 -8.16 0.30
C SER A 20 7.46 -6.70 0.58
N GLN A 21 8.70 -6.47 0.99
CA GLN A 21 9.24 -5.12 1.21
C GLN A 21 9.40 -4.34 -0.09
N VAL A 22 9.67 -5.02 -1.21
CA VAL A 22 9.73 -4.40 -2.54
C VAL A 22 8.37 -3.87 -2.97
N LEU A 23 7.27 -4.54 -2.60
CA LEU A 23 5.93 -4.05 -2.92
C LEU A 23 5.53 -2.83 -2.06
N GLN A 24 6.03 -2.75 -0.83
CA GLN A 24 5.60 -1.73 0.15
C GLN A 24 6.53 -0.51 0.22
N MET A 25 7.83 -0.71 0.44
CA MET A 25 8.78 0.35 0.81
C MET A 25 9.89 0.56 -0.22
N TYR A 26 10.29 -0.50 -0.92
CA TYR A 26 11.43 -0.51 -1.84
C TYR A 26 11.01 -0.78 -3.29
N GLY A 27 9.84 -0.28 -3.66
CA GLY A 27 9.29 -0.41 -5.01
C GLY A 27 9.89 0.58 -6.01
N PRO A 28 9.53 0.49 -7.30
CA PRO A 28 9.96 1.43 -8.32
C PRO A 28 9.74 2.90 -7.91
N GLY A 29 10.77 3.74 -8.04
CA GLY A 29 10.70 5.14 -7.64
C GLY A 29 10.88 5.40 -6.15
N ALA A 30 11.04 4.37 -5.30
CA ALA A 30 11.42 4.58 -3.90
C ALA A 30 12.87 5.08 -3.81
N MET A 31 13.11 6.06 -2.93
CA MET A 31 14.46 6.53 -2.62
C MET A 31 15.00 5.75 -1.42
N VAL A 32 16.19 5.18 -1.56
CA VAL A 32 16.81 4.31 -0.56
C VAL A 32 18.22 4.80 -0.24
N ASP A 33 18.52 4.89 1.05
CA ASP A 33 19.83 5.21 1.59
C ASP A 33 20.59 3.89 1.83
N LEU A 34 21.57 3.60 1.00
CA LEU A 34 22.55 2.56 1.25
C LEU A 34 23.76 3.16 1.99
N PRO A 35 24.57 2.36 2.71
CA PRO A 35 25.71 2.87 3.48
C PRO A 35 26.66 3.78 2.69
N ASP A 36 26.84 3.45 1.39
CA ASP A 36 27.76 4.14 0.49
C ASP A 36 27.06 5.01 -0.57
N TYR A 37 25.73 4.90 -0.74
CA TYR A 37 25.02 5.47 -1.88
C TYR A 37 23.60 5.91 -1.54
N ALA A 38 23.18 7.04 -2.12
CA ALA A 38 21.77 7.34 -2.31
C ALA A 38 21.32 6.76 -3.64
N VAL A 39 20.28 5.92 -3.61
CA VAL A 39 19.75 5.30 -4.82
C VAL A 39 18.25 5.51 -4.94
N LEU A 40 17.78 5.47 -6.18
CA LEU A 40 16.39 5.44 -6.57
C LEU A 40 16.13 4.09 -7.21
N ILE A 41 15.18 3.32 -6.70
CA ILE A 41 14.85 2.02 -7.28
C ILE A 41 14.31 2.22 -8.69
N GLY A 42 14.89 1.51 -9.66
CA GLY A 42 14.51 1.65 -11.06
C GLY A 42 13.08 1.15 -11.33
N GLY A 43 12.47 1.71 -12.38
CA GLY A 43 11.25 1.20 -13.00
C GLY A 43 11.34 -0.27 -13.39
N LEU A 44 10.20 -0.89 -13.68
CA LEU A 44 10.13 -2.30 -14.09
C LEU A 44 10.93 -2.57 -15.37
N ASP A 45 11.11 -1.56 -16.22
CA ASP A 45 11.98 -1.62 -17.41
C ASP A 45 13.44 -1.99 -17.08
N PHE A 46 13.88 -1.74 -15.84
CA PHE A 46 15.23 -2.05 -15.38
C PHE A 46 15.32 -3.35 -14.58
N TRP A 47 14.22 -4.05 -14.38
CA TRP A 47 14.17 -5.31 -13.65
C TRP A 47 14.47 -6.46 -14.60
N ASN A 48 15.23 -7.44 -14.14
CA ASN A 48 15.51 -8.63 -14.94
C ASN A 48 14.35 -9.62 -14.82
N ASP A 49 13.85 -10.14 -15.94
CA ASP A 49 12.76 -11.14 -15.96
C ASP A 49 13.14 -12.49 -15.33
N ARG A 50 14.43 -12.71 -15.06
CA ARG A 50 14.92 -13.95 -14.46
C ARG A 50 14.54 -14.04 -12.98
N GLY A 51 13.91 -15.14 -12.58
CA GLY A 51 13.46 -15.35 -11.21
C GLY A 51 12.15 -14.62 -10.87
N CYS A 52 11.41 -14.17 -11.89
CA CYS A 52 10.06 -13.66 -11.74
C CYS A 52 9.08 -14.80 -12.03
N ASP A 53 8.52 -15.41 -10.99
CA ASP A 53 7.52 -16.47 -11.17
C ASP A 53 6.16 -15.85 -11.51
N PRO A 54 5.41 -16.39 -12.47
CA PRO A 54 4.05 -15.92 -12.75
C PRO A 54 3.12 -16.27 -11.58
N ILE A 55 2.26 -15.32 -11.22
CA ILE A 55 1.21 -15.50 -10.20
C ILE A 55 -0.14 -15.53 -10.90
N HIS A 56 -0.91 -16.59 -10.64
CA HIS A 56 -2.27 -16.72 -11.15
C HIS A 56 -3.31 -16.29 -10.11
N GLU A 57 -4.04 -15.23 -10.42
CA GLU A 57 -5.27 -14.80 -9.73
C GLU A 57 -6.10 -13.92 -10.69
N PRO A 58 -7.09 -14.48 -11.39
CA PRO A 58 -7.86 -13.76 -12.42
C PRO A 58 -8.56 -12.51 -11.90
N ARG A 59 -9.09 -12.57 -10.68
CA ARG A 59 -9.80 -11.44 -10.05
C ARG A 59 -8.87 -10.26 -9.78
N LEU A 60 -7.68 -10.52 -9.25
CA LEU A 60 -6.68 -9.49 -9.03
C LEU A 60 -6.19 -8.90 -10.35
N LEU A 61 -6.02 -9.75 -11.38
CA LEU A 61 -5.62 -9.28 -12.70
C LEU A 61 -6.65 -8.31 -13.30
N ARG A 62 -7.95 -8.59 -13.16
CA ARG A 62 -9.03 -7.67 -13.59
C ARG A 62 -8.92 -6.31 -12.91
N LEU A 63 -8.74 -6.31 -11.58
CA LEU A 63 -8.57 -5.06 -10.83
C LEU A 63 -7.32 -4.31 -11.24
N ALA A 64 -6.22 -5.01 -11.46
CA ALA A 64 -4.98 -4.40 -11.89
C ALA A 64 -5.14 -3.72 -13.26
N GLN A 65 -5.82 -4.36 -14.20
CA GLN A 65 -6.13 -3.81 -15.53
C GLN A 65 -7.03 -2.58 -15.42
N GLN A 66 -8.09 -2.63 -14.61
CA GLN A 66 -8.97 -1.49 -14.36
C GLN A 66 -8.23 -0.33 -13.71
N ALA A 67 -7.42 -0.61 -12.69
CA ALA A 67 -6.68 0.39 -11.96
C ALA A 67 -5.61 1.07 -12.83
N THR A 68 -4.92 0.32 -13.70
CA THR A 68 -3.82 0.83 -14.52
C THR A 68 -4.24 1.33 -15.90
N GLY A 69 -5.44 0.96 -16.37
CA GLY A 69 -5.90 1.20 -17.73
C GLY A 69 -5.18 0.37 -18.80
N ALA A 70 -4.28 -0.54 -18.41
CA ALA A 70 -3.50 -1.35 -19.34
C ALA A 70 -4.27 -2.61 -19.76
N ALA A 71 -4.42 -2.81 -21.08
CA ALA A 71 -5.22 -3.91 -21.64
C ALA A 71 -4.57 -5.30 -21.49
N ARG A 72 -3.24 -5.37 -21.40
CA ARG A 72 -2.48 -6.64 -21.31
C ARG A 72 -1.39 -6.53 -20.27
N VAL A 73 -1.66 -7.10 -19.10
CA VAL A 73 -0.74 -7.12 -17.96
C VAL A 73 -0.66 -8.54 -17.41
N GLU A 74 0.51 -8.92 -16.91
CA GLU A 74 0.70 -10.17 -16.16
C GLU A 74 1.10 -9.88 -14.72
N LEU A 75 0.80 -10.80 -13.79
CA LEU A 75 1.25 -10.71 -12.40
C LEU A 75 2.48 -11.60 -12.23
N ARG A 76 3.58 -11.05 -11.71
CA ARG A 76 4.82 -11.82 -11.48
C ARG A 76 5.47 -11.45 -10.15
N THR A 77 6.17 -12.39 -9.53
CA THR A 77 6.98 -12.08 -8.34
C THR A 77 8.11 -11.11 -8.67
N PRO A 78 8.53 -10.25 -7.73
CA PRO A 78 9.79 -9.54 -7.88
C PRO A 78 10.95 -10.51 -8.12
N PRO A 79 11.99 -10.11 -8.88
CA PRO A 79 13.09 -10.99 -9.24
C PRO A 79 13.75 -11.59 -8.00
N LYS A 80 13.80 -12.92 -7.92
CA LYS A 80 14.50 -13.65 -6.84
C LYS A 80 15.85 -14.19 -7.30
N GLU A 81 16.74 -14.43 -6.36
CA GLU A 81 17.95 -15.19 -6.63
C GLU A 81 17.59 -16.67 -6.82
N VAL A 82 17.91 -17.23 -7.99
CA VAL A 82 17.50 -18.60 -8.36
C VAL A 82 18.60 -19.62 -8.06
N ASP A 83 19.87 -19.28 -8.32
CA ASP A 83 21.01 -20.17 -8.07
C ASP A 83 22.33 -19.38 -7.93
N PRO A 84 22.90 -19.27 -6.70
CA PRO A 84 24.16 -18.56 -6.46
C PRO A 84 25.35 -19.18 -7.21
N LEU A 85 25.30 -20.48 -7.55
CA LEU A 85 26.39 -21.20 -8.21
C LEU A 85 26.39 -20.99 -9.74
N LYS A 86 25.24 -20.63 -10.33
CA LYS A 86 25.09 -20.45 -11.79
C LYS A 86 25.19 -19.00 -12.26
N ASN A 87 25.35 -18.02 -11.37
CA ASN A 87 25.30 -16.58 -11.69
C ASN A 87 24.01 -16.18 -12.45
N ILE A 88 22.90 -16.87 -12.16
CA ILE A 88 21.58 -16.52 -12.71
C ILE A 88 20.78 -15.91 -11.56
N SER A 89 21.07 -14.64 -11.25
CA SER A 89 20.33 -13.87 -10.26
C SER A 89 19.34 -12.94 -10.96
N GLY A 90 18.09 -12.98 -10.50
CA GLY A 90 17.17 -11.86 -10.67
C GLY A 90 17.74 -10.66 -9.92
N SER A 91 17.73 -9.49 -10.54
CA SER A 91 18.28 -8.28 -9.93
C SER A 91 17.40 -7.09 -10.24
N ILE A 92 17.17 -6.27 -9.22
CA ILE A 92 16.53 -4.96 -9.36
C ILE A 92 17.66 -3.93 -9.52
N LYS A 93 17.67 -3.21 -10.65
CA LYS A 93 18.64 -2.11 -10.81
C LYS A 93 18.14 -0.88 -10.06
N ALA A 94 19.07 -0.21 -9.38
CA ALA A 94 18.84 1.08 -8.78
C ALA A 94 19.71 2.13 -9.49
N LEU A 95 19.15 3.32 -9.66
CA LEU A 95 19.80 4.47 -10.27
C LEU A 95 20.34 5.39 -9.16
N ARG A 96 21.46 6.05 -9.40
CA ARG A 96 21.98 7.03 -8.42
C ARG A 96 21.17 8.31 -8.51
N PHE A 97 20.69 8.77 -7.36
CA PHE A 97 19.91 9.99 -7.23
C PHE A 97 19.93 10.43 -5.77
N PRO A 98 20.09 11.73 -5.45
CA PRO A 98 20.20 12.90 -6.35
C PRO A 98 21.52 13.01 -7.13
N GLU A 99 21.56 13.87 -8.15
CA GLU A 99 22.78 14.20 -8.90
C GLU A 99 23.67 15.24 -8.18
N TRP A 100 23.12 15.94 -7.18
CA TRP A 100 23.87 16.87 -6.34
C TRP A 100 24.40 16.21 -5.08
N SER A 101 25.64 16.57 -4.70
CA SER A 101 26.30 16.10 -3.48
C SER A 101 27.01 17.24 -2.76
N VAL A 102 27.21 17.07 -1.46
CA VAL A 102 28.07 17.93 -0.65
C VAL A 102 29.41 17.27 -0.39
N VAL A 103 30.49 18.05 -0.50
CA VAL A 103 31.86 17.57 -0.25
C VAL A 103 32.15 17.58 1.26
N GLN A 104 32.63 16.47 1.81
CA GLN A 104 33.14 16.40 3.18
C GLN A 104 34.59 16.91 3.29
N LYS A 105 34.80 18.15 2.86
CA LYS A 105 36.05 18.89 3.06
C LYS A 105 35.83 19.95 4.15
N LYS A 106 36.82 20.16 5.01
CA LYS A 106 36.81 21.33 5.91
C LYS A 106 37.09 22.57 5.08
N ILE A 107 36.06 23.38 4.88
CA ILE A 107 36.13 24.69 4.22
C ILE A 107 35.97 25.75 5.33
N PRO A 108 36.60 26.92 5.23
CA PRO A 108 36.37 28.00 6.19
C PRO A 108 34.87 28.27 6.37
N ASP A 109 34.46 28.45 7.62
CA ASP A 109 33.09 28.80 7.94
C ASP A 109 32.71 30.10 7.24
N ARG A 110 31.46 30.17 6.81
CA ARG A 110 30.91 31.34 6.10
C ARG A 110 29.78 31.94 6.91
N GLN A 111 29.62 33.24 6.80
CA GLN A 111 28.51 33.95 7.44
C GLN A 111 27.29 33.99 6.51
N ALA A 112 26.13 33.69 7.07
CA ALA A 112 24.82 33.91 6.46
C ALA A 112 23.94 34.62 7.47
N PHE A 113 23.40 35.79 7.09
CA PHE A 113 22.55 36.60 7.98
C PHE A 113 23.15 36.82 9.38
N GLU A 114 24.43 37.18 9.44
CA GLU A 114 25.19 37.43 10.69
C GLU A 114 25.41 36.18 11.58
N VAL A 115 25.08 34.98 11.08
CA VAL A 115 25.33 33.71 11.77
C VAL A 115 26.50 32.97 11.12
N ASN A 116 27.47 32.54 11.94
CA ASN A 116 28.56 31.67 11.49
C ASN A 116 28.00 30.28 11.19
N CYS A 117 28.17 29.84 9.94
CA CYS A 117 27.64 28.57 9.45
C CYS A 117 28.76 27.67 8.96
N ARG A 118 28.60 26.36 9.18
CA ARG A 118 29.49 25.37 8.59
C ARG A 118 29.22 25.31 7.09
N ALA A 119 30.22 25.65 6.28
CA ALA A 119 30.10 25.63 4.83
C ALA A 119 30.52 24.28 4.23
N ARG A 120 29.72 23.77 3.29
CA ARG A 120 30.05 22.59 2.48
C ARG A 120 29.84 22.91 1.01
N LEU A 121 30.83 22.59 0.18
CA LEU A 121 30.75 22.80 -1.27
C LEU A 121 29.67 21.88 -1.85
N LEU A 122 28.73 22.46 -2.60
CA LEU A 122 27.76 21.76 -3.43
C LEU A 122 28.38 21.49 -4.81
N VAL A 123 28.36 20.24 -5.22
CA VAL A 123 28.88 19.79 -6.52
C VAL A 123 27.84 18.94 -7.24
N HIS A 124 27.79 19.10 -8.55
CA HIS A 124 26.93 18.32 -9.43
C HIS A 124 27.73 17.20 -10.10
N TYR A 125 27.09 16.06 -10.35
CA TYR A 125 27.75 14.94 -11.04
C TYR A 125 28.45 15.32 -12.35
N ASN A 126 27.85 16.23 -13.12
CA ASN A 126 28.40 16.67 -14.41
C ASN A 126 29.57 17.67 -14.29
N ASP A 127 29.98 18.10 -13.08
CA ASP A 127 31.06 19.09 -12.88
C ASP A 127 32.47 18.51 -13.19
N GLY A 128 32.57 17.25 -13.63
CA GLY A 128 33.82 16.60 -14.07
C GLY A 128 34.84 16.30 -12.96
N CYS A 129 34.61 16.84 -11.75
CA CYS A 129 35.45 16.70 -10.56
C CYS A 129 35.06 15.50 -9.67
N ILE A 130 34.13 14.67 -10.11
CA ILE A 130 33.57 13.56 -9.33
C ILE A 130 34.03 12.22 -9.92
N LYS A 131 34.74 11.43 -9.10
CA LYS A 131 35.22 10.09 -9.43
C LYS A 131 34.33 9.04 -8.79
N ASN A 132 33.76 8.15 -9.62
CA ASN A 132 32.90 7.03 -9.22
C ASN A 132 31.67 7.43 -8.38
N TRP A 133 31.23 8.70 -8.41
CA TRP A 133 30.22 9.31 -7.52
C TRP A 133 30.47 9.13 -6.01
N LYS A 134 31.69 8.76 -5.60
CA LYS A 134 32.04 8.62 -4.19
C LYS A 134 32.98 9.71 -3.72
N LYS A 135 33.86 10.13 -4.63
CA LYS A 135 34.98 10.98 -4.29
C LYS A 135 34.97 12.22 -5.16
N TYR A 136 35.09 13.36 -4.50
CA TYR A 136 35.42 14.62 -5.12
C TYR A 136 36.94 14.71 -5.22
N GLN A 137 37.45 15.08 -6.39
CA GLN A 137 38.87 15.28 -6.63
C GLN A 137 39.13 16.76 -6.87
N ASP A 138 39.99 17.35 -6.04
CA ASP A 138 40.52 18.69 -6.24
C ASP A 138 42.06 18.68 -6.19
N GLN A 139 42.65 19.88 -6.11
CA GLN A 139 44.10 20.06 -6.03
C GLN A 139 44.69 19.56 -4.69
N ASP A 140 43.87 19.47 -3.64
CA ASP A 140 44.28 19.09 -2.28
C ASP A 140 44.11 17.59 -2.00
N GLY A 141 43.35 16.87 -2.84
CA GLY A 141 43.26 15.41 -2.82
C GLY A 141 41.87 14.86 -3.15
N GLU A 142 41.60 13.65 -2.65
CA GLU A 142 40.29 13.00 -2.78
C GLU A 142 39.48 13.17 -1.48
N HIS A 143 38.26 13.71 -1.57
CA HIS A 143 37.34 13.93 -0.45
C HIS A 143 36.04 13.12 -0.63
N GLN A 144 35.45 12.67 0.48
CA GLN A 144 34.19 11.92 0.46
C GLN A 144 33.02 12.81 0.05
N LEU A 145 32.10 12.25 -0.73
CA LEU A 145 30.85 12.89 -1.14
C LEU A 145 29.67 12.34 -0.35
N VAL A 146 28.75 13.22 0.05
CA VAL A 146 27.45 12.83 0.59
C VAL A 146 26.36 13.39 -0.30
N PRO A 147 25.45 12.56 -0.83
CA PRO A 147 24.31 13.03 -1.61
C PRO A 147 23.47 14.03 -0.83
N VAL A 148 22.94 15.03 -1.52
CA VAL A 148 22.10 16.05 -0.89
C VAL A 148 20.81 15.40 -0.36
N ARG A 149 20.33 15.90 0.78
CA ARG A 149 19.15 15.35 1.47
C ARG A 149 17.83 15.86 0.90
N PHE A 150 17.89 16.94 0.12
CA PHE A 150 16.76 17.71 -0.37
C PHE A 150 16.61 17.57 -1.87
N VAL A 151 15.41 17.21 -2.29
CA VAL A 151 15.00 17.06 -3.68
C VAL A 151 13.69 17.82 -3.88
N MET A 152 13.25 17.97 -5.11
CA MET A 152 11.94 18.54 -5.43
C MET A 152 11.05 17.48 -6.06
N ALA A 153 9.78 17.46 -5.66
CA ALA A 153 8.79 16.53 -6.19
C ALA A 153 7.45 17.25 -6.38
N CYS A 154 6.54 16.64 -7.14
CA CYS A 154 5.16 17.13 -7.27
C CYS A 154 4.15 16.13 -6.66
N PRO A 155 2.92 16.57 -6.37
CA PRO A 155 1.82 15.68 -5.95
C PRO A 155 1.52 14.54 -6.93
N HIS A 156 1.82 14.69 -8.22
CA HIS A 156 1.66 13.64 -9.25
C HIS A 156 2.83 12.63 -9.28
N GLY A 157 3.75 12.68 -8.31
CA GLY A 157 4.82 11.70 -8.11
C GLY A 157 6.13 11.95 -8.88
N HIS A 158 6.18 12.95 -9.77
CA HIS A 158 7.42 13.36 -10.44
C HIS A 158 8.49 13.77 -9.45
N LEU A 159 9.74 13.53 -9.81
CA LEU A 159 10.90 13.71 -8.94
C LEU A 159 12.04 14.36 -9.73
N SER A 160 12.68 15.37 -9.13
CA SER A 160 13.89 15.95 -9.70
C SER A 160 14.80 16.54 -8.64
N ASP A 161 16.05 16.76 -9.01
CA ASP A 161 16.96 17.60 -8.22
C ASP A 161 16.45 19.02 -8.11
N ILE A 162 16.71 19.65 -6.96
CA ILE A 162 16.52 21.09 -6.82
C ILE A 162 17.48 21.78 -7.77
N ARG A 163 16.95 22.73 -8.56
CA ARG A 163 17.77 23.61 -9.40
C ARG A 163 18.48 24.61 -8.50
N TRP A 164 19.53 24.17 -7.80
CA TRP A 164 20.20 24.93 -6.74
C TRP A 164 20.69 26.32 -7.21
N ARG A 165 21.12 26.41 -8.47
CA ARG A 165 21.51 27.68 -9.11
C ARG A 165 20.31 28.62 -9.22
N ASP A 166 19.23 28.18 -9.86
CA ASP A 166 18.00 28.96 -9.99
C ASP A 166 17.43 29.37 -8.63
N PHE A 167 17.49 28.44 -7.66
CA PHE A 167 17.05 28.66 -6.29
C PHE A 167 17.87 29.75 -5.61
N CYS A 168 19.20 29.68 -5.64
CA CYS A 168 20.09 30.65 -4.99
C CYS A 168 19.93 32.06 -5.58
N PHE A 169 19.95 32.19 -6.90
CA PHE A 169 19.89 33.49 -7.59
C PHE A 169 18.47 34.03 -7.80
N ARG A 170 17.43 33.30 -7.38
CA ARG A 170 16.01 33.67 -7.57
C ARG A 170 15.65 33.92 -9.04
N GLN A 171 16.31 33.22 -9.95
CA GLN A 171 16.14 33.38 -11.40
C GLN A 171 16.04 32.00 -12.04
N PHE A 172 14.95 31.71 -12.75
CA PHE A 172 14.84 30.49 -13.51
C PHE A 172 15.77 30.52 -14.74
N ASP A 173 16.39 29.37 -15.05
CA ASP A 173 17.39 29.22 -16.12
C ASP A 173 18.63 30.10 -15.90
N CYS A 174 19.10 30.15 -14.65
CA CYS A 174 20.28 30.91 -14.29
C CYS A 174 21.53 30.34 -14.98
N LYS A 175 22.23 31.18 -15.75
CA LYS A 175 23.48 30.82 -16.44
C LYS A 175 24.73 30.95 -15.55
N ASN A 176 24.57 31.27 -14.27
CA ASN A 176 25.70 31.45 -13.37
C ASN A 176 26.33 30.10 -13.00
N THR A 177 27.62 29.94 -13.30
CA THR A 177 28.42 28.74 -13.05
C THR A 177 29.19 28.77 -11.73
N GLU A 178 29.03 29.81 -10.92
CA GLU A 178 29.67 29.94 -9.60
C GLU A 178 29.49 28.70 -8.73
N HIS A 179 30.48 28.46 -7.87
CA HIS A 179 30.36 27.43 -6.84
C HIS A 179 29.29 27.81 -5.83
N LEU A 180 28.50 26.81 -5.45
CA LEU A 180 27.48 26.96 -4.42
C LEU A 180 27.94 26.27 -3.14
N TYR A 181 27.52 26.80 -2.01
CA TYR A 181 27.82 26.29 -0.69
C TYR A 181 26.51 26.04 0.05
N LEU A 182 26.36 24.86 0.61
CA LEU A 182 25.32 24.56 1.58
C LEU A 182 25.86 24.95 2.96
N LEU A 183 25.15 25.87 3.61
CA LEU A 183 25.49 26.39 4.93
C LEU A 183 24.52 25.84 5.97
N GLU A 184 25.06 25.26 7.02
CA GLU A 184 24.28 24.70 8.14
C GLU A 184 24.63 25.49 9.42
N ALA A 185 23.65 26.18 10.00
CA ALA A 185 23.78 26.87 11.27
C ALA A 185 23.36 25.92 12.41
N GLY A 186 24.33 25.41 13.18
CA GLY A 186 24.06 24.53 14.32
C GLY A 186 24.05 23.03 13.98
N THR A 187 23.60 22.21 14.93
CA THR A 187 23.56 20.74 14.85
C THR A 187 22.18 20.19 14.46
N GLY A 188 21.17 21.07 14.32
CA GLY A 188 19.79 20.70 14.05
C GLY A 188 19.49 20.47 12.56
N ASN A 189 18.44 19.71 12.28
CA ASN A 189 17.88 19.49 10.93
C ASN A 189 16.78 20.51 10.58
N ASP A 190 16.76 21.70 11.20
CA ASP A 190 15.74 22.70 10.93
C ASP A 190 15.99 23.42 9.59
N PHE A 191 14.98 23.48 8.74
CA PHE A 191 15.02 24.18 7.45
C PHE A 191 15.31 25.67 7.58
N THR A 192 14.98 26.29 8.72
CA THR A 192 15.26 27.72 8.96
C THR A 192 16.74 28.02 9.13
N GLN A 193 17.54 27.00 9.47
CA GLN A 193 18.97 27.07 9.75
C GLN A 193 19.84 26.59 8.57
N ILE A 194 19.22 26.30 7.42
CA ILE A 194 19.91 25.84 6.22
C ILE A 194 19.84 26.92 5.16
N PHE A 195 21.01 27.28 4.63
CA PHE A 195 21.15 28.31 3.60
C PHE A 195 21.93 27.79 2.40
N VAL A 196 21.66 28.39 1.24
CA VAL A 196 22.44 28.19 0.02
C VAL A 196 23.10 29.52 -0.31
N GLN A 197 24.42 29.51 -0.44
CA GLN A 197 25.21 30.70 -0.73
C GLN A 197 26.07 30.50 -1.97
N SER A 198 26.13 31.50 -2.84
CA SER A 198 27.05 31.51 -3.99
C SER A 198 28.46 31.95 -3.58
N GLU A 199 29.43 31.75 -4.46
CA GLU A 199 30.78 32.27 -4.26
C GLU A 199 30.81 33.81 -4.15
N SER A 200 29.96 34.50 -4.90
CA SER A 200 29.74 35.96 -4.84
C SER A 200 29.01 36.47 -3.59
N GLY A 201 28.52 35.57 -2.73
CA GLY A 201 27.87 35.93 -1.45
C GLY A 201 26.34 36.05 -1.51
N VAL A 202 25.71 35.81 -2.67
CA VAL A 202 24.23 35.75 -2.77
C VAL A 202 23.73 34.60 -1.92
N THR A 203 22.85 34.87 -0.96
CA THR A 203 22.42 33.89 0.04
C THR A 203 20.90 33.76 0.06
N ARG A 204 20.39 32.52 0.13
CA ARG A 204 18.95 32.23 0.27
C ARG A 204 18.68 31.16 1.33
N LYS A 205 17.58 31.31 2.08
CA LYS A 205 17.09 30.35 3.08
C LYS A 205 16.39 29.18 2.41
N LEU A 206 16.63 27.95 2.87
CA LEU A 206 15.92 26.78 2.38
C LEU A 206 14.44 26.79 2.79
N ALA A 207 14.10 27.40 3.94
CA ALA A 207 12.72 27.57 4.40
C ALA A 207 11.81 28.28 3.38
N ASP A 208 12.35 29.14 2.51
CA ASP A 208 11.58 29.78 1.42
C ASP A 208 10.93 28.72 0.49
N ALA A 209 11.55 27.54 0.35
CA ALA A 209 11.06 26.45 -0.49
C ALA A 209 9.88 25.67 0.12
N LEU A 210 9.61 25.83 1.42
CA LEU A 210 8.46 25.21 2.08
C LEU A 210 7.15 25.96 1.79
N ILE A 211 7.25 27.25 1.52
CA ILE A 211 6.10 28.16 1.32
C ILE A 211 5.70 28.12 -0.17
N PRO A 212 4.56 27.50 -0.55
CA PRO A 212 4.18 27.34 -1.95
C PRO A 212 4.01 28.67 -2.70
N GLU A 213 3.60 29.73 -2.00
CA GLU A 213 3.33 31.06 -2.53
C GLU A 213 4.58 31.74 -3.08
N THR A 214 5.76 31.43 -2.52
CA THR A 214 7.05 31.99 -2.98
C THR A 214 7.48 31.43 -4.33
N ARG A 215 6.87 30.32 -4.77
CA ARG A 215 7.21 29.57 -5.98
C ARG A 215 8.71 29.32 -6.14
N ALA A 216 9.43 29.15 -5.03
CA ALA A 216 10.89 29.14 -5.00
C ALA A 216 11.52 28.03 -5.88
N LEU A 217 10.83 26.91 -6.04
CA LEU A 217 11.27 25.75 -6.83
C LEU A 217 10.72 25.75 -8.27
N GLY A 218 9.75 26.62 -8.56
CA GLY A 218 9.07 26.70 -9.85
C GLY A 218 8.06 25.57 -10.11
N THR A 219 7.71 25.39 -11.38
CA THR A 219 6.73 24.41 -11.84
C THR A 219 7.38 23.05 -12.15
N CYS A 220 6.59 21.99 -12.01
CA CYS A 220 7.00 20.63 -12.35
C CYS A 220 7.37 20.52 -13.85
N GLN A 221 8.44 19.78 -14.14
CA GLN A 221 8.90 19.49 -15.51
C GLN A 221 8.57 18.07 -15.97
N GLY A 222 7.78 17.32 -15.20
CA GLY A 222 7.39 15.94 -15.53
C GLY A 222 8.51 14.92 -15.48
N LYS A 223 9.60 15.17 -14.73
CA LYS A 223 10.77 14.27 -14.70
C LYS A 223 10.47 12.96 -13.98
N THR A 224 10.83 11.84 -14.59
CA THR A 224 10.67 10.47 -14.07
C THR A 224 12.01 9.74 -14.01
N PRO A 225 12.95 10.17 -13.15
CA PRO A 225 14.33 9.67 -13.13
C PRO A 225 14.44 8.16 -12.89
N TRP A 226 13.44 7.52 -12.28
CA TRP A 226 13.42 6.07 -12.07
C TRP A 226 13.15 5.27 -13.36
N LEU A 227 12.53 5.88 -14.39
CA LEU A 227 12.31 5.29 -15.71
C LEU A 227 13.46 5.55 -16.69
N GLY A 228 14.43 6.36 -16.28
CA GLY A 228 15.61 6.73 -17.05
C GLY A 228 16.05 8.14 -16.71
N ARG A 229 17.35 8.42 -16.85
CA ARG A 229 17.95 9.69 -16.43
C ARG A 229 17.30 10.91 -17.08
N ASP A 230 16.97 10.80 -18.36
CA ASP A 230 16.35 11.86 -19.15
C ASP A 230 14.84 11.64 -19.39
N SER A 231 14.26 10.63 -18.74
CA SER A 231 12.85 10.30 -18.90
C SER A 231 11.96 11.39 -18.34
N ARG A 232 10.92 11.71 -19.10
CA ARG A 232 9.89 12.67 -18.72
C ARG A 232 8.54 12.19 -19.21
N ASP A 233 7.52 12.48 -18.44
CA ASP A 233 6.15 12.28 -18.89
C ASP A 233 5.87 13.18 -20.09
N SER A 234 5.19 12.62 -21.09
CA SER A 234 4.83 13.31 -22.32
C SER A 234 3.82 14.44 -22.09
N GLU A 235 3.01 14.33 -21.05
CA GLU A 235 1.99 15.32 -20.71
C GLU A 235 2.53 16.39 -19.75
N GLN A 236 2.03 17.61 -19.93
CA GLN A 236 2.35 18.69 -19.00
C GLN A 236 1.69 18.41 -17.65
N CYS A 237 2.51 18.28 -16.60
CA CYS A 237 2.06 18.12 -15.23
C CYS A 237 1.19 19.32 -14.80
N ARG A 238 -0.12 19.07 -14.65
CA ARG A 238 -1.12 20.09 -14.30
C ARG A 238 -1.98 19.63 -13.14
N THR A 239 -2.25 20.56 -12.22
CA THR A 239 -3.21 20.43 -11.13
C THR A 239 -4.25 21.53 -11.32
N ASP A 240 -5.53 21.18 -11.38
CA ASP A 240 -6.64 22.11 -11.62
C ASP A 240 -6.45 23.00 -12.87
N GLY A 241 -5.91 22.42 -13.95
CA GLY A 241 -5.66 23.11 -15.22
C GLY A 241 -4.46 24.06 -15.23
N LYS A 242 -3.76 24.24 -14.09
CA LYS A 242 -2.55 25.07 -13.98
C LYS A 242 -1.29 24.20 -13.86
N PRO A 243 -0.10 24.68 -14.27
CA PRO A 243 1.15 23.96 -14.04
C PRO A 243 1.36 23.66 -12.56
N THR A 244 1.59 22.39 -12.24
CA THR A 244 1.78 21.96 -10.85
C THR A 244 3.04 22.59 -10.26
N LEU A 245 2.96 23.12 -9.04
CA LEU A 245 4.12 23.64 -8.32
C LEU A 245 4.95 22.50 -7.74
N SER A 246 6.26 22.61 -7.85
CA SER A 246 7.19 21.67 -7.22
C SER A 246 7.33 22.01 -5.73
N ARG A 247 7.35 20.99 -4.89
CA ARG A 247 7.49 21.09 -3.43
C ARG A 247 8.81 20.50 -2.98
N LEU A 248 9.35 21.04 -1.89
CA LEU A 248 10.53 20.49 -1.24
C LEU A 248 10.19 19.11 -0.65
N LEU A 249 11.05 18.13 -0.91
CA LEU A 249 10.94 16.79 -0.35
C LEU A 249 12.28 16.38 0.27
N VAL A 250 12.23 15.82 1.48
CA VAL A 250 13.39 15.21 2.12
C VAL A 250 13.42 13.73 1.72
N ARG A 251 14.58 13.25 1.29
CA ARG A 251 14.75 11.91 0.72
C ARG A 251 14.32 10.77 1.65
N SER A 252 14.54 10.94 2.95
CA SER A 252 14.20 9.97 4.01
C SER A 252 12.87 10.25 4.71
N ALA A 253 12.03 11.14 4.19
CA ALA A 253 10.73 11.43 4.79
C ALA A 253 9.72 10.32 4.51
N THR A 254 8.83 10.04 5.46
CA THR A 254 7.77 9.03 5.32
C THR A 254 6.78 9.35 4.19
N ASN A 255 6.57 10.64 3.92
CA ASN A 255 5.72 11.10 2.82
C ASN A 255 6.41 11.09 1.44
N ALA A 256 7.64 10.57 1.36
CA ALA A 256 8.37 10.46 0.10
C ALA A 256 7.79 9.40 -0.80
N TYR A 257 7.25 8.29 -0.29
CA TYR A 257 6.77 7.18 -1.11
C TYR A 257 5.58 6.49 -0.44
N PHE A 258 4.43 6.51 -1.11
CA PHE A 258 3.25 5.74 -0.73
C PHE A 258 2.97 4.68 -1.79
N SER A 259 3.18 3.41 -1.48
CA SER A 259 2.84 2.31 -2.37
C SER A 259 1.34 2.23 -2.58
N GLU A 260 0.92 2.02 -3.82
CA GLU A 260 -0.47 1.76 -4.18
C GLU A 260 -0.60 0.27 -4.52
N THR A 261 -1.11 -0.50 -3.56
CA THR A 261 -1.27 -1.94 -3.67
C THR A 261 -2.73 -2.32 -3.67
N ILE A 262 -3.09 -3.31 -4.49
CA ILE A 262 -4.40 -3.97 -4.47
C ILE A 262 -4.20 -5.41 -4.00
N SER A 263 -5.12 -5.93 -3.18
CA SER A 263 -5.08 -7.30 -2.70
C SER A 263 -6.43 -8.01 -2.78
N VAL A 264 -6.35 -9.31 -3.04
CA VAL A 264 -7.48 -10.23 -3.15
C VAL A 264 -7.14 -11.50 -2.40
N ILE A 265 -8.14 -12.04 -1.70
CA ILE A 265 -8.05 -13.36 -1.09
C ILE A 265 -8.36 -14.40 -2.15
N SER A 266 -7.39 -15.27 -2.43
CA SER A 266 -7.54 -16.36 -3.35
C SER A 266 -8.49 -17.39 -2.77
N LEU A 267 -9.64 -17.55 -3.43
CA LEU A 267 -10.63 -18.56 -3.10
C LEU A 267 -10.50 -19.71 -4.11
N PRO A 268 -10.78 -20.96 -3.72
CA PRO A 268 -10.78 -22.07 -4.66
C PRO A 268 -11.85 -21.79 -5.71
N GLU A 269 -11.47 -21.72 -6.98
CA GLU A 269 -12.45 -21.76 -8.05
C GLU A 269 -13.12 -23.13 -8.03
N GLU A 270 -14.45 -23.18 -8.21
CA GLU A 270 -15.22 -24.43 -8.33
C GLU A 270 -14.71 -25.34 -9.48
N ALA A 271 -13.78 -24.84 -10.32
CA ALA A 271 -13.13 -25.56 -11.41
C ALA A 271 -11.68 -26.02 -11.07
N GLY A 272 -11.52 -26.87 -10.05
CA GLY A 272 -10.53 -27.97 -10.04
C GLY A 272 -9.08 -27.67 -10.43
N GLY A 273 -8.53 -26.48 -10.14
CA GLY A 273 -7.12 -26.13 -10.42
C GLY A 273 -6.73 -26.09 -11.90
N LEU A 274 -7.70 -26.15 -12.83
CA LEU A 274 -7.46 -26.14 -14.28
C LEU A 274 -6.80 -24.84 -14.73
N ALA A 275 -7.34 -23.69 -14.31
CA ALA A 275 -6.83 -22.37 -14.71
C ALA A 275 -5.38 -22.13 -14.24
N LYS A 276 -5.02 -22.65 -13.06
CA LYS A 276 -3.65 -22.64 -12.53
C LYS A 276 -2.70 -23.46 -13.41
N ARG A 277 -3.06 -24.70 -13.74
CA ARG A 277 -2.25 -25.59 -14.59
C ARG A 277 -2.10 -25.05 -16.03
N VAL A 278 -3.14 -24.40 -16.56
CA VAL A 278 -3.09 -23.68 -17.84
C VAL A 278 -2.08 -22.53 -17.81
N THR A 279 -1.97 -21.83 -16.69
CA THR A 279 -1.02 -20.71 -16.57
C THR A 279 0.43 -21.18 -16.39
N GLU A 280 0.66 -22.20 -15.58
CA GLU A 280 2.00 -22.78 -15.37
C GLU A 280 2.61 -23.30 -16.68
N LEU A 281 1.78 -23.81 -17.59
CA LEU A 281 2.18 -24.35 -18.89
C LEU A 281 1.86 -23.41 -20.07
N LYS A 282 1.70 -22.10 -19.81
CA LYS A 282 1.31 -21.11 -20.83
C LYS A 282 2.22 -21.13 -22.06
N ASP A 283 3.54 -21.18 -21.87
CA ASP A 283 4.52 -21.19 -22.97
C ASP A 283 4.34 -22.41 -23.90
N GLU A 284 3.94 -23.55 -23.33
CA GLU A 284 3.66 -24.77 -24.09
C GLU A 284 2.28 -24.71 -24.78
N LEU A 285 1.32 -24.01 -24.17
CA LEU A 285 -0.05 -23.84 -24.65
C LEU A 285 -0.20 -22.72 -25.70
N GLU A 286 0.73 -21.76 -25.79
CA GLU A 286 0.76 -20.72 -26.83
C GLU A 286 0.87 -21.30 -28.25
N VAL A 287 1.45 -22.50 -28.38
CA VAL A 287 1.60 -23.23 -29.65
C VAL A 287 0.25 -23.71 -30.19
N ILE A 288 -0.75 -23.92 -29.32
CA ILE A 288 -2.06 -24.49 -29.67
C ILE A 288 -2.98 -23.38 -30.17
N LYS A 289 -3.33 -23.39 -31.47
CA LYS A 289 -4.16 -22.34 -32.10
C LYS A 289 -5.60 -22.77 -32.42
N ALA A 290 -5.93 -24.06 -32.24
CA ALA A 290 -7.27 -24.58 -32.48
C ALA A 290 -7.60 -25.73 -31.51
N GLU A 291 -8.88 -25.88 -31.16
CA GLU A 291 -9.40 -26.96 -30.30
C GLU A 291 -8.98 -28.36 -30.79
N ALA A 292 -9.00 -28.58 -32.10
CA ALA A 292 -8.59 -29.85 -32.72
C ALA A 292 -7.12 -30.23 -32.44
N GLN A 293 -6.26 -29.27 -32.09
CA GLN A 293 -4.85 -29.52 -31.78
C GLN A 293 -4.62 -29.96 -30.33
N ILE A 294 -5.60 -29.79 -29.43
CA ILE A 294 -5.48 -30.18 -28.01
C ILE A 294 -5.27 -31.69 -27.87
N GLY A 295 -6.06 -32.49 -28.61
CA GLY A 295 -5.93 -33.95 -28.60
C GLY A 295 -4.57 -34.44 -29.09
N MET A 296 -3.95 -33.74 -30.05
CA MET A 296 -2.57 -34.02 -30.48
C MET A 296 -1.55 -33.54 -29.45
N ALA A 297 -1.73 -32.35 -28.87
CA ALA A 297 -0.82 -31.78 -27.87
C ALA A 297 -0.73 -32.64 -26.61
N LEU A 298 -1.86 -33.15 -26.09
CA LEU A 298 -1.90 -34.09 -24.96
C LEU A 298 -1.26 -35.45 -25.27
N LYS A 299 -1.16 -35.84 -26.55
CA LYS A 299 -0.55 -37.10 -26.98
C LYS A 299 0.97 -36.99 -27.14
N TYR A 300 1.46 -35.86 -27.63
CA TYR A 300 2.88 -35.65 -27.92
C TYR A 300 3.65 -35.03 -26.75
N ASN A 301 3.00 -34.25 -25.89
CA ASN A 301 3.65 -33.59 -24.77
C ASN A 301 3.33 -34.32 -23.45
N ARG A 302 4.35 -34.94 -22.85
CA ARG A 302 4.24 -35.68 -21.58
C ARG A 302 3.82 -34.79 -20.41
N GLN A 303 4.25 -33.52 -20.38
CA GLN A 303 3.94 -32.57 -19.29
C GLN A 303 2.47 -32.13 -19.33
N LEU A 304 1.95 -31.77 -20.52
CA LEU A 304 0.53 -31.47 -20.71
C LEU A 304 -0.35 -32.68 -20.38
N LYS A 305 0.08 -33.89 -20.76
CA LYS A 305 -0.65 -35.12 -20.44
C LYS A 305 -0.78 -35.34 -18.93
N SER A 306 0.29 -35.18 -18.17
CA SER A 306 0.25 -35.33 -16.71
C SER A 306 -0.53 -34.21 -16.01
N ALA A 307 -0.54 -33.00 -16.57
CA ALA A 307 -1.21 -31.85 -15.95
C ALA A 307 -2.74 -31.86 -16.19
N PHE A 308 -3.20 -32.34 -17.35
CA PHE A 308 -4.62 -32.29 -17.75
C PHE A 308 -5.28 -33.68 -17.84
N GLU A 309 -4.75 -34.68 -17.15
CA GLU A 309 -5.32 -36.02 -17.11
C GLU A 309 -6.74 -35.99 -16.50
N GLY A 310 -7.74 -36.45 -17.25
CA GLY A 310 -9.14 -36.52 -16.82
C GLY A 310 -10.01 -35.28 -17.12
N ILE A 311 -9.49 -34.29 -17.84
CA ILE A 311 -10.22 -33.06 -18.17
C ILE A 311 -10.73 -33.09 -19.62
N GLU A 312 -11.97 -32.66 -19.84
CA GLU A 312 -12.57 -32.56 -21.17
C GLU A 312 -11.83 -31.55 -22.07
N PRO A 313 -11.43 -31.91 -23.30
CA PRO A 313 -10.70 -31.03 -24.21
C PRO A 313 -11.40 -29.69 -24.51
N ALA A 314 -12.74 -29.69 -24.56
CA ALA A 314 -13.54 -28.49 -24.78
C ALA A 314 -13.47 -27.51 -23.59
N ALA A 315 -13.49 -28.03 -22.35
CA ALA A 315 -13.34 -27.21 -21.15
C ALA A 315 -11.92 -26.61 -21.04
N LEU A 316 -10.90 -27.39 -21.43
CA LEU A 316 -9.52 -26.91 -21.52
C LEU A 316 -9.37 -25.81 -22.60
N TRP A 317 -10.02 -25.97 -23.76
CA TRP A 317 -10.01 -24.94 -24.80
C TRP A 317 -10.67 -23.63 -24.34
N GLN A 318 -11.84 -23.73 -23.69
CA GLN A 318 -12.53 -22.56 -23.16
C GLN A 318 -11.70 -21.83 -22.10
N ALA A 319 -10.97 -22.55 -21.23
CA ALA A 319 -10.07 -21.93 -20.28
C ALA A 319 -8.88 -21.23 -20.95
N ILE A 320 -8.33 -21.81 -22.02
CA ILE A 320 -7.26 -21.20 -22.82
C ILE A 320 -7.77 -19.96 -23.57
N GLU A 321 -8.97 -20.01 -24.17
CA GLU A 321 -9.56 -18.86 -24.84
C GLU A 321 -9.94 -17.74 -23.87
N SER A 322 -10.53 -18.08 -22.71
CA SER A 322 -10.79 -17.15 -21.62
C SER A 322 -9.52 -16.39 -21.20
N GLN A 323 -8.40 -17.11 -21.08
CA GLN A 323 -7.11 -16.51 -20.76
C GLN A 323 -6.58 -15.60 -21.90
N ARG A 324 -6.90 -15.91 -23.17
CA ARG A 324 -6.41 -15.17 -24.35
C ARG A 324 -7.25 -13.94 -24.72
N GLN A 325 -8.57 -14.05 -24.61
CA GLN A 325 -9.50 -13.00 -25.02
C GLN A 325 -9.65 -11.92 -23.95
N GLY A 326 -9.28 -12.22 -22.70
CA GLY A 326 -9.53 -11.35 -21.56
C GLY A 326 -11.03 -11.30 -21.22
N PRO A 327 -11.41 -10.97 -19.97
CA PRO A 327 -12.79 -11.02 -19.55
C PRO A 327 -13.62 -9.86 -20.15
N THR A 328 -14.77 -10.18 -20.77
CA THR A 328 -15.67 -9.24 -21.47
C THR A 328 -16.99 -8.96 -20.73
N GLY A 329 -17.04 -9.02 -19.40
CA GLY A 329 -18.26 -8.77 -18.60
C GLY A 329 -18.16 -7.55 -17.68
N GLU A 330 -19.30 -6.90 -17.39
CA GLU A 330 -19.41 -5.93 -16.28
C GLU A 330 -18.99 -6.60 -14.97
N VAL A 331 -18.09 -5.94 -14.24
CA VAL A 331 -17.26 -6.55 -13.20
C VAL A 331 -17.90 -6.34 -11.84
N SER A 332 -18.31 -7.42 -11.18
CA SER A 332 -18.62 -7.40 -9.74
C SER A 332 -17.37 -7.04 -8.93
N GLN A 333 -17.54 -6.23 -7.87
CA GLN A 333 -16.42 -5.91 -6.99
C GLN A 333 -15.90 -7.19 -6.34
N PRO A 334 -14.57 -7.45 -6.31
CA PRO A 334 -14.04 -8.70 -5.77
C PRO A 334 -14.34 -8.91 -4.29
N LYS A 335 -14.51 -7.84 -3.49
CA LYS A 335 -14.99 -7.96 -2.12
C LYS A 335 -16.40 -8.55 -2.03
N ASP A 336 -17.29 -8.22 -2.98
CA ASP A 336 -18.63 -8.79 -3.04
C ASP A 336 -18.59 -10.27 -3.43
N GLU A 337 -17.71 -10.63 -4.35
CA GLU A 337 -17.47 -12.05 -4.72
C GLU A 337 -16.88 -12.83 -3.54
N GLU A 338 -15.90 -12.26 -2.82
CA GLU A 338 -15.33 -12.83 -1.61
C GLU A 338 -16.41 -13.04 -0.54
N LEU A 339 -17.24 -12.03 -0.29
CA LEU A 339 -18.32 -12.12 0.68
C LEU A 339 -19.37 -13.17 0.30
N ARG A 340 -19.79 -13.24 -0.97
CA ARG A 340 -20.76 -14.27 -1.43
C ARG A 340 -20.25 -15.67 -1.17
N MET A 341 -18.97 -15.92 -1.41
CA MET A 341 -18.33 -17.21 -1.12
C MET A 341 -18.22 -17.46 0.39
N LEU A 342 -17.83 -16.44 1.15
CA LEU A 342 -17.70 -16.51 2.61
C LEU A 342 -19.03 -16.59 3.36
N VAL A 343 -20.17 -16.26 2.72
CA VAL A 343 -21.55 -16.36 3.25
C VAL A 343 -22.30 -17.59 2.67
N GLY A 344 -21.87 -18.08 1.51
CA GLY A 344 -22.44 -19.26 0.84
C GLY A 344 -22.23 -20.58 1.59
N PRO A 345 -22.79 -21.68 1.05
CA PRO A 345 -22.55 -23.03 1.57
C PRO A 345 -21.05 -23.39 1.43
N MET A 346 -20.47 -23.98 2.48
CA MET A 346 -19.05 -24.36 2.50
C MET A 346 -18.76 -25.65 1.72
N ASP A 347 -19.81 -26.32 1.24
CA ASP A 347 -19.72 -27.54 0.43
C ASP A 347 -19.08 -27.21 -0.93
N GLY A 348 -17.78 -27.50 -1.06
CA GLY A 348 -16.97 -27.20 -2.25
C GLY A 348 -15.92 -26.09 -2.06
N VAL A 349 -16.04 -25.28 -0.99
CA VAL A 349 -15.08 -24.20 -0.66
C VAL A 349 -13.95 -24.71 0.25
N SER A 350 -14.22 -25.70 1.10
CA SER A 350 -13.20 -26.36 1.91
C SER A 350 -12.76 -27.66 1.23
N SER A 351 -11.57 -27.66 0.63
CA SER A 351 -10.93 -28.88 0.17
C SER A 351 -9.90 -29.34 1.20
N CYS A 352 -10.08 -30.54 1.75
CA CYS A 352 -9.11 -31.17 2.65
C CYS A 352 -7.80 -31.58 1.95
N ALA A 353 -7.63 -31.29 0.65
CA ALA A 353 -6.40 -31.56 -0.07
C ALA A 353 -5.23 -30.73 0.52
N GLU A 354 -4.05 -31.34 0.57
CA GLU A 354 -2.83 -30.71 1.08
C GLU A 354 -2.45 -29.44 0.30
N ASP A 355 -2.86 -29.33 -0.97
CA ASP A 355 -2.57 -28.20 -1.86
C ASP A 355 -3.69 -27.13 -1.95
N SER A 356 -4.77 -27.23 -1.18
CA SER A 356 -5.86 -26.25 -1.25
C SER A 356 -5.39 -24.86 -0.79
N PRO A 357 -5.66 -23.78 -1.56
CA PRO A 357 -5.30 -22.41 -1.18
C PRO A 357 -6.15 -21.87 -0.03
N PHE A 358 -7.27 -22.52 0.27
CA PHE A 358 -8.22 -22.13 1.30
C PHE A 358 -8.72 -23.35 2.08
N ASP A 359 -8.74 -23.24 3.40
CA ASP A 359 -9.24 -24.28 4.30
C ASP A 359 -9.89 -23.60 5.50
N ALA A 360 -11.18 -23.85 5.68
CA ALA A 360 -11.97 -23.25 6.75
C ALA A 360 -12.89 -24.28 7.41
N THR A 361 -13.08 -24.11 8.71
CA THR A 361 -13.97 -24.92 9.54
C THR A 361 -14.98 -24.01 10.22
N VAL A 362 -16.25 -24.42 10.23
CA VAL A 362 -17.28 -23.69 10.98
C VAL A 362 -17.03 -23.86 12.47
N TRP A 363 -17.02 -22.76 13.21
CA TRP A 363 -16.95 -22.81 14.66
C TRP A 363 -18.25 -23.39 15.22
N THR A 364 -18.13 -24.50 15.95
CA THR A 364 -19.26 -25.15 16.63
C THR A 364 -19.04 -25.13 18.14
N ARG A 365 -19.99 -24.55 18.87
CA ARG A 365 -20.06 -24.60 20.34
C ARG A 365 -21.38 -25.22 20.78
N GLY A 366 -21.38 -25.84 21.96
CA GLY A 366 -22.56 -26.48 22.56
C GLY A 366 -23.61 -25.51 23.13
N ASP A 367 -23.25 -24.28 23.48
CA ASP A 367 -24.19 -23.25 23.97
C ASP A 367 -23.56 -21.83 23.94
N PRO A 368 -23.79 -21.01 22.90
CA PRO A 368 -23.38 -19.60 22.86
C PRO A 368 -24.40 -18.70 23.58
N PRO A 369 -23.96 -17.58 24.20
CA PRO A 369 -24.86 -16.69 24.94
C PRO A 369 -25.94 -16.07 24.02
N PRO A 370 -27.11 -15.66 24.56
CA PRO A 370 -28.24 -15.17 23.75
C PRO A 370 -27.90 -14.00 22.83
N TRP A 371 -27.08 -13.06 23.31
CA TRP A 371 -26.62 -11.90 22.52
C TRP A 371 -25.84 -12.35 21.27
N PHE A 372 -25.06 -13.43 21.38
CA PHE A 372 -24.25 -13.95 20.28
C PHE A 372 -25.13 -14.56 19.21
N GLN A 373 -26.17 -15.31 19.61
CA GLN A 373 -27.14 -15.90 18.67
C GLN A 373 -27.96 -14.83 17.94
N LYS A 374 -28.25 -13.70 18.60
CA LYS A 374 -28.95 -12.56 18.00
C LYS A 374 -28.08 -11.82 16.97
N ALA A 375 -26.80 -11.60 17.28
CA ALA A 375 -25.92 -10.73 16.49
C ALA A 375 -25.10 -11.47 15.43
N ILE A 376 -24.66 -12.70 15.70
CA ILE A 376 -23.68 -13.43 14.90
C ILE A 376 -24.34 -14.68 14.33
N LYS A 377 -24.38 -14.75 13.00
CA LYS A 377 -24.96 -15.87 12.28
C LYS A 377 -24.01 -17.05 12.23
N ARG A 378 -22.73 -16.81 11.96
CA ARG A 378 -21.68 -17.85 11.99
C ARG A 378 -20.29 -17.27 12.14
N VAL A 379 -19.36 -18.12 12.59
CA VAL A 379 -17.93 -17.83 12.64
C VAL A 379 -17.18 -18.92 11.88
N LEU A 380 -16.30 -18.54 10.97
CA LEU A 380 -15.43 -19.46 10.23
C LEU A 380 -13.99 -19.31 10.72
N LEU A 381 -13.38 -20.43 11.09
CA LEU A 381 -11.97 -20.54 11.42
C LEU A 381 -11.20 -20.93 10.16
N VAL A 382 -10.50 -19.97 9.56
CA VAL A 382 -9.73 -20.14 8.33
C VAL A 382 -8.32 -20.59 8.68
N ARG A 383 -8.04 -21.88 8.51
CA ARG A 383 -6.73 -22.50 8.81
C ARG A 383 -5.67 -22.15 7.78
N ARG A 384 -6.09 -22.00 6.52
CA ARG A 384 -5.21 -21.65 5.41
C ARG A 384 -5.91 -20.61 4.54
N LEU A 385 -5.21 -19.52 4.29
CA LEU A 385 -5.62 -18.40 3.46
C LEU A 385 -4.45 -18.05 2.53
N ARG A 386 -4.71 -17.94 1.23
CA ARG A 386 -3.76 -17.36 0.27
C ARG A 386 -4.24 -15.97 -0.09
N GLU A 387 -3.46 -14.95 0.22
CA GLU A 387 -3.69 -13.58 -0.22
C GLU A 387 -2.69 -13.23 -1.31
N VAL A 388 -3.18 -12.66 -2.40
CA VAL A 388 -2.33 -12.15 -3.48
C VAL A 388 -2.43 -10.64 -3.51
N GLN A 389 -1.29 -9.96 -3.44
CA GLN A 389 -1.20 -8.51 -3.55
C GLN A 389 -0.36 -8.11 -4.77
N ALA A 390 -0.74 -7.03 -5.44
CA ALA A 390 -0.01 -6.46 -6.57
C ALA A 390 0.22 -4.96 -6.38
N LEU A 391 1.43 -4.49 -6.72
CA LEU A 391 1.78 -3.08 -6.75
C LEU A 391 1.33 -2.49 -8.09
N VAL A 392 0.36 -1.57 -8.08
CA VAL A 392 -0.16 -0.91 -9.29
C VAL A 392 0.49 0.45 -9.57
N GLY A 393 1.09 1.06 -8.55
CA GLY A 393 1.73 2.36 -8.66
C GLY A 393 2.21 2.89 -7.32
N PHE A 394 2.55 4.17 -7.28
CA PHE A 394 2.84 4.87 -6.04
C PHE A 394 2.49 6.36 -6.18
N THR A 395 2.37 7.03 -5.03
CA THR A 395 2.22 8.49 -4.96
C THR A 395 3.22 9.10 -3.98
N ARG A 396 3.28 10.44 -3.94
CA ARG A 396 4.13 11.21 -3.02
C ARG A 396 3.30 12.30 -2.35
N PHE A 397 3.73 12.74 -1.17
CA PHE A 397 3.06 13.70 -0.29
C PHE A 397 1.74 13.22 0.30
N THR A 398 0.83 12.73 -0.54
CA THR A 398 -0.47 12.20 -0.11
C THR A 398 -0.69 10.83 -0.74
N ALA A 399 -1.21 9.92 0.07
CA ALA A 399 -1.61 8.60 -0.41
C ALA A 399 -2.97 8.70 -1.11
N ARG A 400 -3.21 7.84 -2.11
CA ARG A 400 -4.52 7.77 -2.76
C ARG A 400 -5.58 7.19 -1.83
N THR A 401 -6.81 7.68 -2.00
CA THR A 401 -8.02 7.13 -1.38
C THR A 401 -8.41 5.87 -2.13
N SER A 402 -8.62 4.78 -1.40
CA SER A 402 -9.25 3.57 -1.94
C SER A 402 -10.75 3.65 -1.68
N SER A 403 -11.55 3.18 -2.63
CA SER A 403 -12.96 2.89 -2.38
C SER A 403 -13.10 1.78 -1.32
N LEU A 404 -14.32 1.61 -0.79
CA LEU A 404 -14.63 0.52 0.16
C LEU A 404 -14.34 -0.87 -0.43
N GLY A 405 -14.46 -1.02 -1.75
CA GLY A 405 -14.08 -2.22 -2.51
C GLY A 405 -12.57 -2.48 -2.63
N GLY A 406 -11.72 -1.58 -2.13
CA GLY A 406 -10.27 -1.68 -2.22
C GLY A 406 -9.68 -1.19 -3.55
N LEU A 407 -10.50 -0.64 -4.44
CA LEU A 407 -10.04 -0.05 -5.70
C LEU A 407 -9.62 1.42 -5.47
N PRO A 408 -8.40 1.82 -5.86
CA PRO A 408 -8.00 3.21 -5.80
C PRO A 408 -8.88 4.10 -6.68
N ILE A 409 -9.41 5.17 -6.09
CA ILE A 409 -10.25 6.13 -6.81
C ILE A 409 -9.34 7.06 -7.62
N ASP A 410 -9.76 7.37 -8.84
CA ASP A 410 -9.00 8.28 -9.67
C ASP A 410 -9.11 9.73 -9.18
N THR A 411 -8.05 10.20 -8.51
CA THR A 411 -7.86 11.58 -8.08
C THR A 411 -6.86 12.33 -8.96
N THR A 412 -6.75 11.99 -10.25
CA THR A 412 -5.80 12.59 -11.21
C THR A 412 -5.72 14.11 -11.18
N LYS A 413 -6.82 14.81 -10.84
CA LYS A 413 -6.86 16.28 -10.69
C LYS A 413 -5.91 16.80 -9.60
N SER A 414 -5.79 16.10 -8.46
CA SER A 414 -5.04 16.53 -7.28
C SER A 414 -3.81 15.66 -6.98
N ASN A 415 -3.90 14.37 -7.26
CA ASN A 415 -2.88 13.35 -6.96
C ASN A 415 -2.92 12.24 -8.02
N ALA A 416 -2.04 12.32 -9.02
CA ALA A 416 -1.91 11.28 -10.04
C ALA A 416 -0.96 10.17 -9.58
N ARG A 417 -1.28 8.95 -9.97
CA ARG A 417 -0.42 7.79 -9.78
C ARG A 417 0.83 7.92 -10.66
N ALA A 418 2.00 7.70 -10.07
CA ALA A 418 3.25 7.66 -10.80
C ALA A 418 3.40 6.33 -11.58
N PRO A 419 3.91 6.35 -12.82
CA PRO A 419 4.11 5.15 -13.63
C PRO A 419 5.23 4.26 -13.08
N LEU A 420 5.03 2.94 -13.13
CA LEU A 420 6.03 1.94 -12.73
C LEU A 420 7.02 1.59 -13.86
N ALA A 421 6.61 1.78 -15.12
CA ALA A 421 7.34 1.45 -16.33
C ALA A 421 6.92 2.38 -17.47
N ASN A 422 7.74 2.50 -18.51
CA ASN A 422 7.35 3.18 -19.75
C ASN A 422 6.31 2.37 -20.55
N ASP A 423 6.49 1.04 -20.60
CA ASP A 423 5.56 0.10 -21.24
C ASP A 423 5.17 -0.98 -20.22
N LEU A 424 3.95 -0.86 -19.68
CA LEU A 424 3.49 -1.70 -18.58
C LEU A 424 3.01 -3.08 -19.08
N ARG A 425 3.92 -4.04 -19.09
CA ARG A 425 3.64 -5.43 -19.51
C ARG A 425 3.28 -6.38 -18.36
N TRP A 426 3.78 -6.08 -17.17
CA TRP A 426 3.58 -6.92 -15.99
C TRP A 426 3.65 -6.06 -14.71
N LEU A 427 3.13 -6.60 -13.62
CA LEU A 427 3.12 -5.96 -12.30
C LEU A 427 3.75 -6.85 -11.24
N PRO A 428 4.57 -6.27 -10.34
CA PRO A 428 5.08 -6.96 -9.17
C PRO A 428 3.94 -7.39 -8.25
N ALA A 429 3.84 -8.69 -8.02
CA ALA A 429 2.88 -9.30 -7.14
C ALA A 429 3.57 -10.24 -6.14
N SER A 430 2.96 -10.46 -4.99
CA SER A 430 3.46 -11.44 -4.01
C SER A 430 2.32 -12.25 -3.44
N GLU A 431 2.57 -13.54 -3.23
CA GLU A 431 1.66 -14.43 -2.52
C GLU A 431 2.02 -14.47 -1.04
N ASN A 432 1.07 -14.13 -0.20
CA ASN A 432 1.17 -14.28 1.24
C ASN A 432 0.28 -15.46 1.65
N LYS A 433 0.79 -16.31 2.53
CA LYS A 433 0.01 -17.38 3.15
C LYS A 433 -0.28 -16.99 4.59
N GLY A 434 -1.45 -17.36 5.05
CA GLY A 434 -1.99 -16.85 6.29
C GLY A 434 -3.06 -17.74 6.88
N GLU A 435 -3.58 -17.28 7.99
CA GLU A 435 -4.74 -17.82 8.69
C GLU A 435 -5.68 -16.67 9.05
N GLY A 436 -6.92 -16.98 9.37
CA GLY A 436 -7.92 -15.95 9.64
C GLY A 436 -9.12 -16.43 10.42
N ILE A 437 -9.92 -15.47 10.87
CA ILE A 437 -11.25 -15.67 11.45
C ILE A 437 -12.21 -14.77 10.71
N PHE A 438 -13.24 -15.37 10.14
CA PHE A 438 -14.36 -14.64 9.56
C PHE A 438 -15.55 -14.68 10.50
N ILE A 439 -16.11 -13.52 10.81
CA ILE A 439 -17.31 -13.34 11.63
C ILE A 439 -18.41 -12.81 10.72
N GLU A 440 -19.47 -13.60 10.54
CA GLU A 440 -20.68 -13.19 9.81
C GLU A 440 -21.72 -12.68 10.79
N PHE A 441 -22.14 -11.42 10.60
CA PHE A 441 -23.19 -10.80 11.39
C PHE A 441 -24.55 -11.05 10.76
N ASP A 442 -25.60 -11.12 11.58
CA ASP A 442 -26.96 -11.23 11.08
C ASP A 442 -27.39 -9.91 10.39
N PRO A 443 -27.73 -9.94 9.08
CA PRO A 443 -28.08 -8.72 8.36
C PRO A 443 -29.37 -8.07 8.86
N ALA A 444 -30.32 -8.85 9.40
CA ALA A 444 -31.56 -8.31 9.93
C ALA A 444 -31.31 -7.51 11.21
N THR A 445 -30.55 -8.06 12.16
CA THR A 445 -30.15 -7.38 13.39
C THR A 445 -29.37 -6.09 13.12
N ILE A 446 -28.39 -6.10 12.21
CA ILE A 446 -27.62 -4.89 11.83
C ILE A 446 -28.54 -3.81 11.24
N LYS A 447 -29.48 -4.22 10.37
CA LYS A 447 -30.41 -3.29 9.73
C LYS A 447 -31.41 -2.68 10.71
N GLU A 448 -31.90 -3.47 11.67
CA GLU A 448 -32.78 -3.00 12.74
C GLU A 448 -32.05 -1.98 13.63
N TRP A 449 -30.84 -2.31 14.09
CA TRP A 449 -29.99 -1.38 14.86
C TRP A 449 -29.73 -0.08 14.11
N ALA A 450 -29.35 -0.16 12.83
CA ALA A 450 -29.04 1.01 12.01
C ALA A 450 -30.26 1.91 11.74
N SER A 451 -31.48 1.40 11.94
CA SER A 451 -32.73 2.15 11.78
C SER A 451 -33.18 2.87 13.06
N SER A 452 -32.44 2.73 14.16
CA SER A 452 -32.74 3.44 15.41
C SER A 452 -32.43 4.95 15.31
N ASP A 453 -33.23 5.77 15.98
CA ASP A 453 -33.12 7.24 15.90
C ASP A 453 -31.75 7.75 16.37
N ALA A 454 -31.19 7.18 17.44
CA ALA A 454 -29.87 7.51 17.95
C ALA A 454 -28.76 7.26 16.92
N VAL A 455 -28.79 6.09 16.25
CA VAL A 455 -27.81 5.73 15.23
C VAL A 455 -27.96 6.59 13.97
N MET A 456 -29.19 6.86 13.53
CA MET A 456 -29.44 7.75 12.39
C MET A 456 -28.95 9.17 12.65
N SER A 457 -29.19 9.70 13.86
CA SER A 457 -28.69 11.01 14.28
C SER A 457 -27.16 11.07 14.26
N ARG A 458 -26.49 10.06 14.85
CA ARG A 458 -25.03 9.97 14.86
C ARG A 458 -24.46 9.82 13.44
N ALA A 459 -25.05 8.97 12.61
CA ALA A 459 -24.65 8.79 11.22
C ALA A 459 -24.81 10.07 10.39
N ALA A 460 -25.86 10.88 10.64
CA ALA A 460 -26.06 12.16 9.98
C ALA A 460 -24.96 13.18 10.34
N GLN A 461 -24.49 13.20 11.59
CA GLN A 461 -23.35 14.03 12.00
C GLN A 461 -22.08 13.66 11.21
N PHE A 462 -21.81 12.37 11.04
CA PHE A 462 -20.69 11.89 10.23
C PHE A 462 -20.85 12.21 8.75
N SER A 463 -22.03 11.99 8.17
CA SER A 463 -22.28 12.30 6.75
C SER A 463 -22.04 13.78 6.47
N LYS A 464 -22.44 14.66 7.40
CA LYS A 464 -22.21 16.10 7.28
C LYS A 464 -20.72 16.46 7.31
N ALA A 465 -19.95 15.92 8.24
CA ALA A 465 -18.51 16.16 8.32
C ALA A 465 -17.78 15.59 7.08
N PHE A 466 -18.18 14.40 6.68
CA PHE A 466 -17.69 13.71 5.49
C PHE A 466 -17.89 14.53 4.20
N GLU A 467 -19.10 15.05 3.98
CA GLU A 467 -19.43 15.85 2.80
C GLU A 467 -18.80 17.24 2.83
N ASN A 468 -18.75 17.88 3.99
CA ASN A 468 -18.31 19.28 4.07
C ASN A 468 -16.81 19.46 4.07
N GLU A 469 -16.06 18.54 4.68
CA GLU A 469 -14.62 18.68 4.88
C GLU A 469 -13.84 17.57 4.18
N TRP A 470 -14.17 16.30 4.46
CA TRP A 470 -13.36 15.18 3.98
C TRP A 470 -13.34 15.08 2.46
N LEU A 471 -14.52 15.06 1.81
CA LEU A 471 -14.63 15.01 0.34
C LEU A 471 -13.96 16.21 -0.33
N LYS A 472 -14.21 17.43 0.18
CA LYS A 472 -13.63 18.67 -0.37
C LYS A 472 -12.11 18.72 -0.22
N SER A 473 -11.57 18.29 0.91
CA SER A 473 -10.12 18.25 1.15
C SER A 473 -9.37 17.34 0.18
N ARG A 474 -10.06 16.32 -0.34
CA ARG A 474 -9.53 15.33 -1.29
C ARG A 474 -9.91 15.61 -2.75
N GLY A 475 -10.77 16.61 -2.98
CA GLY A 475 -11.30 16.93 -4.31
C GLY A 475 -12.16 15.81 -4.90
N LEU A 476 -12.91 15.12 -4.03
CA LEU A 476 -13.80 14.02 -4.38
C LEU A 476 -15.27 14.44 -4.25
N ASP A 477 -16.13 13.77 -5.01
CA ASP A 477 -17.59 13.92 -4.93
C ASP A 477 -18.25 12.65 -4.36
N THR A 478 -19.49 12.78 -3.86
CA THR A 478 -20.27 11.68 -3.26
C THR A 478 -20.53 10.53 -4.23
N GLU A 479 -20.55 10.79 -5.55
CA GLU A 479 -20.64 9.74 -6.57
C GLU A 479 -19.38 8.89 -6.66
N GLN A 480 -18.21 9.49 -6.40
CA GLN A 480 -16.92 8.80 -6.47
C GLN A 480 -16.63 8.02 -5.17
N PHE A 481 -17.05 8.55 -4.02
CA PHE A 481 -17.00 7.85 -2.74
C PHE A 481 -18.32 8.06 -1.99
N PRO A 482 -19.22 7.06 -1.99
CA PRO A 482 -20.44 7.14 -1.19
C PRO A 482 -20.11 6.98 0.30
N PHE A 483 -20.90 7.61 1.16
CA PHE A 483 -20.73 7.47 2.60
C PHE A 483 -20.85 5.98 3.01
N PRO A 484 -19.90 5.42 3.79
CA PRO A 484 -19.89 3.99 4.10
C PRO A 484 -21.07 3.51 4.96
N GLY A 485 -21.70 4.42 5.70
CA GLY A 485 -22.82 4.11 6.58
C GLY A 485 -22.40 3.65 7.99
N ALA A 486 -23.35 3.72 8.92
CA ALA A 486 -23.14 3.27 10.31
C ALA A 486 -22.72 1.79 10.42
N PRO A 487 -23.24 0.84 9.62
CA PRO A 487 -22.79 -0.55 9.68
C PRO A 487 -21.30 -0.72 9.38
N TYR A 488 -20.75 0.03 8.41
CA TYR A 488 -19.32 -0.05 8.10
C TYR A 488 -18.48 0.47 9.27
N ILE A 489 -18.85 1.63 9.82
CA ILE A 489 -18.14 2.23 10.96
C ILE A 489 -18.18 1.29 12.18
N LEU A 490 -19.33 0.69 12.48
CA LEU A 490 -19.46 -0.31 13.55
C LEU A 490 -18.48 -1.47 13.37
N LEU A 491 -18.47 -2.10 12.19
CA LEU A 491 -17.63 -3.28 11.93
C LEU A 491 -16.15 -2.93 11.97
N HIS A 492 -15.79 -1.75 11.46
CA HIS A 492 -14.42 -1.23 11.44
C HIS A 492 -13.91 -0.86 12.85
N SER A 493 -14.72 -0.16 13.64
CA SER A 493 -14.42 0.11 15.05
C SER A 493 -14.27 -1.18 15.86
N LEU A 494 -15.18 -2.14 15.65
CA LEU A 494 -15.16 -3.43 16.35
C LEU A 494 -13.93 -4.26 15.96
N SER A 495 -13.51 -4.25 14.69
CA SER A 495 -12.31 -4.98 14.26
C SER A 495 -11.04 -4.43 14.90
N HIS A 496 -10.93 -3.10 15.08
CA HIS A 496 -9.81 -2.47 15.79
C HIS A 496 -9.72 -2.92 17.26
N LEU A 497 -10.86 -2.93 17.96
CA LEU A 497 -10.95 -3.40 19.34
C LEU A 497 -10.60 -4.90 19.43
N LEU A 498 -11.10 -5.72 18.51
CA LEU A 498 -10.79 -7.15 18.44
C LEU A 498 -9.31 -7.41 18.16
N ILE A 499 -8.69 -6.72 17.20
CA ILE A 499 -7.26 -6.85 16.92
C ILE A 499 -6.44 -6.58 18.18
N THR A 500 -6.82 -5.53 18.92
CA THR A 500 -6.11 -5.16 20.15
C THR A 500 -6.23 -6.25 21.22
N GLU A 501 -7.42 -6.77 21.46
CA GLU A 501 -7.64 -7.83 22.47
C GLU A 501 -7.03 -9.17 22.06
N MET A 502 -7.14 -9.54 20.79
CA MET A 502 -6.60 -10.81 20.29
C MET A 502 -5.06 -10.80 20.23
N ALA A 503 -4.43 -9.67 19.88
CA ALA A 503 -2.98 -9.55 19.83
C ALA A 503 -2.29 -9.82 21.18
N LEU A 504 -3.00 -9.64 22.30
CA LEU A 504 -2.46 -9.91 23.64
C LEU A 504 -2.25 -11.42 23.90
N GLU A 505 -3.04 -12.29 23.27
CA GLU A 505 -3.04 -13.73 23.57
C GLU A 505 -2.67 -14.62 22.38
N CYS A 506 -2.91 -14.19 21.13
CA CYS A 506 -2.72 -15.04 19.95
C CYS A 506 -1.26 -15.23 19.51
N GLY A 507 -0.31 -14.55 20.16
CA GLY A 507 1.12 -14.65 19.89
C GLY A 507 1.62 -13.82 18.69
N TYR A 508 0.73 -13.14 17.96
CA TYR A 508 1.09 -12.17 16.93
C TYR A 508 1.02 -10.74 17.47
N GLY A 509 1.94 -9.89 17.02
CA GLY A 509 1.82 -8.45 17.27
C GLY A 509 0.62 -7.86 16.53
N SER A 510 0.02 -6.79 17.07
CA SER A 510 -1.14 -6.12 16.47
C SER A 510 -0.88 -5.68 15.01
N SER A 511 0.34 -5.25 14.69
CA SER A 511 0.77 -4.89 13.33
C SER A 511 0.85 -6.04 12.33
N SER A 512 0.72 -7.30 12.80
CA SER A 512 0.74 -8.49 11.96
C SER A 512 -0.66 -9.04 11.65
N ILE A 513 -1.67 -8.57 12.39
CA ILE A 513 -3.07 -8.91 12.16
C ILE A 513 -3.67 -7.79 11.33
N ARG A 514 -4.22 -8.14 10.17
CA ARG A 514 -4.93 -7.24 9.27
C ARG A 514 -6.41 -7.51 9.33
N GLU A 515 -7.20 -6.47 9.11
CA GLU A 515 -8.63 -6.60 8.92
C GLU A 515 -9.01 -6.47 7.45
N ARG A 516 -10.15 -7.06 7.14
CA ARG A 516 -10.88 -6.84 5.90
C ARG A 516 -12.36 -6.76 6.22
N ILE A 517 -12.94 -5.61 5.94
CA ILE A 517 -14.33 -5.30 6.30
C ILE A 517 -15.23 -5.51 5.09
N TYR A 518 -16.33 -6.22 5.32
CA TYR A 518 -17.37 -6.46 4.34
C TYR A 518 -18.67 -5.85 4.86
N ALA A 519 -19.14 -4.78 4.21
CA ALA A 519 -20.43 -4.17 4.49
C ALA A 519 -21.16 -3.95 3.17
N ASN A 520 -22.04 -4.89 2.82
CA ASN A 520 -22.90 -4.76 1.64
C ASN A 520 -24.33 -5.13 2.04
N SER A 521 -25.25 -4.17 1.92
CA SER A 521 -26.64 -4.33 2.35
C SER A 521 -27.41 -5.41 1.59
N GLU A 522 -26.98 -5.78 0.38
CA GLU A 522 -27.61 -6.81 -0.45
C GLU A 522 -27.08 -8.22 -0.14
N ILE A 523 -25.81 -8.33 0.25
CA ILE A 523 -25.12 -9.63 0.42
C ILE A 523 -25.00 -10.00 1.90
N GLY A 524 -24.54 -9.08 2.73
CA GLY A 524 -24.32 -9.30 4.16
C GLY A 524 -23.22 -8.43 4.79
N TYR A 525 -22.97 -8.71 6.06
CA TYR A 525 -22.01 -8.00 6.89
C TYR A 525 -21.02 -8.96 7.53
N GLY A 526 -19.73 -8.64 7.49
CA GLY A 526 -18.72 -9.50 8.07
C GLY A 526 -17.37 -8.83 8.29
N ILE A 527 -16.63 -9.40 9.24
CA ILE A 527 -15.25 -9.02 9.56
C ILE A 527 -14.37 -10.23 9.30
N LEU A 528 -13.34 -10.07 8.49
CA LEU A 528 -12.25 -11.04 8.39
C LEU A 528 -11.00 -10.45 9.05
N LEU A 529 -10.56 -11.09 10.12
CA LEU A 529 -9.23 -10.87 10.69
C LEU A 529 -8.29 -11.90 10.08
N LEU A 530 -7.15 -11.46 9.54
CA LEU A 530 -6.20 -12.34 8.89
C LEU A 530 -4.77 -11.97 9.26
N THR A 531 -3.89 -12.97 9.32
CA THR A 531 -2.45 -12.73 9.33
C THR A 531 -1.88 -12.98 7.95
N SER A 532 -0.91 -12.17 7.54
CA SER A 532 -0.22 -12.35 6.26
C SER A 532 1.28 -12.36 6.53
N THR A 533 1.88 -13.54 6.56
CA THR A 533 3.32 -13.66 6.66
C THR A 533 3.91 -13.91 5.29
N SER A 534 4.92 -13.09 4.92
CA SER A 534 5.71 -13.33 3.72
C SER A 534 6.79 -14.36 4.06
N GLY A 535 6.53 -15.64 3.78
CA GLY A 535 7.48 -16.72 4.03
C GLY A 535 6.89 -18.10 3.77
N SER A 536 7.75 -19.08 3.49
CA SER A 536 7.40 -20.51 3.42
C SER A 536 7.23 -21.15 4.80
N GLU A 537 7.60 -20.44 5.88
CA GLU A 537 7.32 -20.82 7.26
C GLU A 537 5.83 -20.55 7.52
N GLY A 538 5.03 -21.62 7.56
CA GLY A 538 3.58 -21.52 7.77
C GLY A 538 3.19 -20.83 9.08
N THR A 539 1.92 -20.46 9.19
CA THR A 539 1.39 -19.89 10.43
C THR A 539 1.39 -20.92 11.56
N LEU A 540 1.56 -20.46 12.81
CA LEU A 540 1.61 -21.33 13.98
C LEU A 540 0.21 -21.73 14.49
N GLY A 541 -0.87 -21.32 13.82
CA GLY A 541 -2.24 -21.60 14.28
C GLY A 541 -2.74 -20.66 15.38
N GLY A 542 -1.97 -19.63 15.76
CA GLY A 542 -2.26 -18.78 16.92
C GLY A 542 -3.58 -18.03 16.81
N LEU A 543 -3.91 -17.50 15.63
CA LEU A 543 -5.16 -16.77 15.42
C LEU A 543 -6.35 -17.74 15.40
N VAL A 544 -6.22 -18.88 14.74
CA VAL A 544 -7.27 -19.90 14.68
C VAL A 544 -7.57 -20.47 16.07
N ASP A 545 -6.54 -20.68 16.88
CA ASP A 545 -6.71 -21.16 18.26
C ASP A 545 -7.40 -20.11 19.15
N ALA A 546 -7.03 -18.84 19.01
CA ALA A 546 -7.76 -17.73 19.64
C ALA A 546 -9.23 -17.69 19.16
N GLY A 547 -9.49 -17.91 17.88
CA GLY A 547 -10.85 -17.96 17.32
C GLY A 547 -11.74 -19.05 17.92
N LYS A 548 -11.18 -20.14 18.47
CA LYS A 548 -11.98 -21.12 19.22
C LYS A 548 -12.64 -20.51 20.46
N ARG A 549 -12.01 -19.48 21.02
CA ARG A 549 -12.47 -18.69 22.18
C ARG A 549 -13.00 -17.32 21.75
N ILE A 550 -13.65 -17.21 20.59
CA ILE A 550 -14.08 -15.90 20.04
C ILE A 550 -15.07 -15.14 20.94
N VAL A 551 -15.95 -15.85 21.65
CA VAL A 551 -16.98 -15.25 22.51
C VAL A 551 -16.37 -14.33 23.58
N PRO A 552 -15.44 -14.79 24.45
CA PRO A 552 -14.82 -13.90 25.44
C PRO A 552 -13.97 -12.78 24.82
N TYR A 553 -13.42 -12.95 23.61
CA TYR A 553 -12.73 -11.83 22.94
C TYR A 553 -13.70 -10.74 22.49
N LEU A 554 -14.89 -11.12 22.00
CA LEU A 554 -15.93 -10.16 21.65
C LEU A 554 -16.44 -9.42 22.88
N GLU A 555 -16.71 -10.12 23.98
CA GLU A 555 -17.13 -9.52 25.25
C GLU A 555 -16.10 -8.51 25.75
N ARG A 556 -14.81 -8.90 25.78
CA ARG A 556 -13.72 -7.98 26.15
C ARG A 556 -13.57 -6.81 25.19
N ALA A 557 -13.77 -7.02 23.89
CA ALA A 557 -13.73 -5.93 22.92
C ALA A 557 -14.87 -4.92 23.15
N PHE A 558 -16.08 -5.40 23.45
CA PHE A 558 -17.19 -4.54 23.83
C PHE A 558 -16.91 -3.79 25.15
N GLU A 559 -16.41 -4.48 26.18
CA GLU A 559 -16.02 -3.87 27.46
C GLU A 559 -14.93 -2.80 27.27
N ARG A 560 -13.90 -3.09 26.46
CA ARG A 560 -12.83 -2.15 26.11
C ARG A 560 -13.38 -0.88 25.45
N GLY A 561 -14.40 -1.02 24.60
CA GLY A 561 -15.04 0.09 23.91
C GLY A 561 -15.71 1.10 24.84
N GLN A 562 -16.06 0.72 26.08
CA GLN A 562 -16.83 1.58 27.00
C GLN A 562 -16.00 2.75 27.56
N LEU A 563 -14.70 2.53 27.88
CA LEU A 563 -13.86 3.53 28.54
C LEU A 563 -12.54 3.78 27.81
N CYS A 564 -12.21 5.06 27.62
CA CYS A 564 -10.91 5.49 27.12
C CYS A 564 -10.19 6.32 28.19
N SER A 565 -8.86 6.21 28.28
CA SER A 565 -8.05 7.06 29.17
C SER A 565 -8.13 8.56 28.85
N ASN A 566 -8.57 8.92 27.64
CA ASN A 566 -8.75 10.30 27.20
C ASN A 566 -10.21 10.80 27.35
N ASP A 567 -11.08 10.05 28.02
CA ASP A 567 -12.42 10.52 28.33
C ASP A 567 -12.40 11.68 29.35
N PRO A 568 -13.29 12.67 29.21
CA PRO A 568 -14.42 12.76 28.27
C PRO A 568 -14.07 13.33 26.88
N PHE A 569 -12.89 13.91 26.68
CA PHE A 569 -12.51 14.54 25.41
C PHE A 569 -12.59 13.59 24.21
N CYS A 570 -12.31 12.31 24.41
CA CYS A 570 -12.46 11.29 23.38
C CYS A 570 -13.93 11.01 23.06
N SER A 571 -14.75 10.71 24.08
CA SER A 571 -16.16 10.31 23.91
C SER A 571 -17.09 11.45 23.47
N GLU A 572 -16.73 12.69 23.77
CA GLU A 572 -17.48 13.91 23.37
C GLU A 572 -16.97 14.53 22.06
N HIS A 573 -16.06 13.86 21.35
CA HIS A 573 -15.53 14.38 20.09
C HIS A 573 -16.64 14.59 19.05
N ASP A 574 -16.71 15.82 18.53
CA ASP A 574 -17.61 16.22 17.44
C ASP A 574 -16.82 16.31 16.12
N PRO A 575 -17.11 15.43 15.13
CA PRO A 575 -16.48 15.48 13.82
C PRO A 575 -16.71 16.79 13.03
N ASN A 576 -17.69 17.62 13.43
CA ASN A 576 -18.06 18.86 12.75
C ASN A 576 -17.47 20.13 13.40
N HIS A 577 -16.59 19.98 14.39
CA HIS A 577 -16.05 21.12 15.13
C HIS A 577 -15.07 21.93 14.25
N GLU A 578 -15.25 23.25 14.15
CA GLU A 578 -14.53 24.15 13.20
C GLU A 578 -12.99 24.11 13.29
N PHE A 579 -12.45 23.72 14.45
CA PHE A 579 -11.01 23.65 14.71
C PHE A 579 -10.44 22.24 14.75
N ASP A 580 -11.26 21.20 14.62
CA ASP A 580 -10.76 19.83 14.49
C ASP A 580 -10.49 19.51 13.01
N ILE A 581 -9.48 18.69 12.76
CA ILE A 581 -9.01 18.31 11.42
C ILE A 581 -9.34 16.84 11.11
N ARG A 582 -10.19 16.20 11.93
CA ARG A 582 -10.51 14.77 11.87
C ARG A 582 -12.01 14.52 11.60
N PRO A 583 -12.51 14.86 10.40
CA PRO A 583 -13.93 14.75 10.06
C PRO A 583 -14.47 13.31 9.99
N THR A 584 -13.58 12.30 10.03
CA THR A 584 -13.93 10.88 9.94
C THR A 584 -13.79 10.12 11.26
N HIS A 585 -13.49 10.83 12.35
CA HIS A 585 -13.31 10.25 13.68
C HIS A 585 -14.44 10.71 14.60
N GLY A 586 -15.13 9.78 15.26
CA GLY A 586 -15.98 10.07 16.42
C GLY A 586 -15.18 9.89 17.69
N ALA A 587 -15.60 8.96 18.54
CA ALA A 587 -14.90 8.62 19.77
C ALA A 587 -13.66 7.72 19.53
N ALA A 588 -12.77 8.16 18.64
CA ALA A 588 -11.61 7.40 18.18
C ALA A 588 -10.29 8.14 18.49
N CYS A 589 -9.39 7.52 19.26
CA CYS A 589 -8.04 8.04 19.50
C CYS A 589 -7.01 6.91 19.67
N HIS A 590 -5.72 7.27 19.74
CA HIS A 590 -4.61 6.31 19.95
C HIS A 590 -4.72 5.50 21.25
N GLY A 591 -5.50 5.97 22.23
CA GLY A 591 -5.72 5.25 23.48
C GLY A 591 -6.75 4.11 23.39
N CYS A 592 -7.70 4.18 22.45
CA CYS A 592 -8.80 3.21 22.35
C CYS A 592 -8.86 2.47 21.02
N GLU A 593 -8.92 3.18 19.88
CA GLU A 593 -9.28 2.60 18.58
C GLU A 593 -8.18 2.65 17.53
N LEU A 594 -7.29 3.64 17.51
CA LEU A 594 -6.32 3.73 16.41
C LEU A 594 -5.26 2.61 16.51
N ILE A 595 -5.15 1.80 15.45
CA ILE A 595 -4.17 0.71 15.33
C ILE A 595 -3.08 1.03 14.30
N ALA A 596 -2.16 0.10 14.08
CA ALA A 596 -1.12 0.25 13.07
C ALA A 596 -1.72 0.41 11.65
N GLU A 597 -1.21 1.35 10.86
CA GLU A 597 -1.67 1.58 9.48
C GLU A 597 -1.52 0.37 8.55
N THR A 598 -0.62 -0.57 8.90
CA THR A 598 -0.42 -1.82 8.15
C THR A 598 -1.50 -2.86 8.42
N SER A 599 -2.26 -2.69 9.51
CA SER A 599 -3.37 -3.56 9.93
C SER A 599 -4.71 -3.09 9.39
N CYS A 600 -4.91 -1.78 9.29
CA CYS A 600 -6.18 -1.16 8.89
C CYS A 600 -6.25 -0.92 7.38
N GLU A 601 -7.32 -1.40 6.73
CA GLU A 601 -7.51 -1.21 5.28
C GLU A 601 -7.86 0.25 4.89
N GLN A 602 -8.44 1.04 5.80
CA GLN A 602 -8.82 2.45 5.59
C GLN A 602 -7.91 3.44 6.33
N ARG A 603 -6.71 3.03 6.77
CA ARG A 603 -5.73 3.91 7.45
C ARG A 603 -6.30 4.67 8.65
N ASN A 604 -7.09 3.98 9.47
CA ASN A 604 -7.79 4.50 10.64
C ASN A 604 -8.80 5.62 10.33
N GLU A 605 -9.35 5.71 9.13
CA GLU A 605 -10.47 6.61 8.82
C GLU A 605 -11.82 5.91 9.04
N PHE A 606 -12.87 6.65 9.44
CA PHE A 606 -14.23 6.11 9.69
C PHE A 606 -14.29 5.21 10.93
N LEU A 607 -13.99 5.78 12.09
CA LEU A 607 -13.98 5.09 13.39
C LEU A 607 -14.84 5.84 14.41
N ASP A 608 -15.60 5.08 15.18
CA ASP A 608 -16.36 5.56 16.34
C ASP A 608 -16.72 4.41 17.29
N ARG A 609 -16.09 4.35 18.47
CA ARG A 609 -16.44 3.33 19.48
C ARG A 609 -17.82 3.52 20.08
N ALA A 610 -18.40 4.72 19.99
CA ALA A 610 -19.75 4.97 20.50
C ALA A 610 -20.82 4.14 19.76
N LEU A 611 -20.56 3.76 18.50
CA LEU A 611 -21.42 2.82 17.76
C LEU A 611 -21.22 1.37 18.21
N VAL A 612 -20.07 1.02 18.80
CA VAL A 612 -19.77 -0.33 19.28
C VAL A 612 -20.33 -0.55 20.68
N SER A 613 -19.96 0.34 21.61
CA SER A 613 -20.27 0.23 23.04
C SER A 613 -20.65 1.58 23.63
N ARG A 614 -21.51 1.56 24.66
CA ARG A 614 -21.93 2.76 25.37
C ARG A 614 -20.73 3.48 25.99
N THR A 615 -20.54 4.74 25.61
CA THR A 615 -19.48 5.62 26.13
C THR A 615 -19.98 6.52 27.25
N VAL A 616 -19.06 7.14 27.99
CA VAL A 616 -19.39 8.06 29.10
C VAL A 616 -20.17 9.32 28.67
N SER A 617 -20.20 9.64 27.38
CA SER A 617 -20.98 10.75 26.81
C SER A 617 -22.49 10.47 26.71
N VAL A 618 -22.91 9.21 26.82
CA VAL A 618 -24.33 8.82 26.73
C VAL A 618 -24.99 8.95 28.10
N VAL A 619 -25.78 10.01 28.27
CA VAL A 619 -26.49 10.33 29.52
C VAL A 619 -27.83 9.58 29.62
N ASP A 620 -28.60 9.55 28.54
CA ASP A 620 -29.92 8.91 28.47
C ASP A 620 -29.90 7.67 27.56
N ASP A 621 -30.59 6.60 27.98
CA ASP A 621 -30.64 5.32 27.25
C ASP A 621 -31.28 5.45 25.85
N ALA A 622 -32.15 6.45 25.66
CA ALA A 622 -32.80 6.73 24.38
C ALA A 622 -31.82 7.29 23.33
N ASP A 623 -30.70 7.87 23.78
CA ASP A 623 -29.67 8.46 22.92
C ASP A 623 -28.49 7.52 22.68
N ASP A 624 -28.52 6.27 23.20
CA ASP A 624 -27.44 5.30 23.07
C ASP A 624 -27.40 4.71 21.64
N PRO A 625 -26.37 5.01 20.82
CA PRO A 625 -26.27 4.44 19.49
C PRO A 625 -25.50 3.11 19.48
N SER A 626 -25.13 2.56 20.64
CA SER A 626 -24.22 1.42 20.71
C SER A 626 -24.87 0.09 20.33
N PHE A 627 -24.15 -0.69 19.53
CA PHE A 627 -24.58 -2.02 19.11
C PHE A 627 -24.63 -3.00 20.28
N TRP A 628 -23.69 -2.88 21.24
CA TRP A 628 -23.64 -3.76 22.42
C TRP A 628 -24.91 -3.67 23.27
N SER A 629 -25.35 -2.45 23.62
CA SER A 629 -26.61 -2.24 24.37
C SER A 629 -27.81 -2.79 23.61
N PHE A 630 -27.83 -2.66 22.28
CA PHE A 630 -28.92 -3.15 21.42
C PHE A 630 -29.03 -4.69 21.37
N ILE A 631 -27.90 -5.39 21.34
CA ILE A 631 -27.89 -6.87 21.28
C ILE A 631 -27.91 -7.52 22.66
N ASN A 632 -27.48 -6.81 23.69
CA ASN A 632 -27.42 -7.28 25.07
C ASN A 632 -27.99 -6.25 26.06
N PRO A 633 -29.33 -6.09 26.13
CA PRO A 633 -29.98 -5.10 26.98
C PRO A 633 -29.81 -5.36 28.49
N GLU A 634 -29.34 -6.55 28.89
CA GLU A 634 -29.05 -6.88 30.29
C GLU A 634 -27.63 -6.49 30.73
N ALA A 635 -26.80 -5.96 29.82
CA ALA A 635 -25.40 -5.61 30.08
C ALA A 635 -25.17 -4.23 30.73
N HIS A 636 -26.23 -3.59 31.25
CA HIS A 636 -26.17 -2.27 31.89
C HIS A 636 -25.58 -2.30 33.31
#